data_AF-A0A6N9YNT6-F1
#
_entry.id   AF-A0A6N9YNT6-F1
#
_cell.length_a   1.000
_cell.length_b   1.000
_cell.length_c   1.000
_cell.angle_alpha   90.00
_cell.angle_beta   90.00
_cell.angle_gamma   90.00
#
_symmetry.space_group_name_H-M   'P 1'
#
loop_
_entity.id
_entity.type
_entity.pdbx_description
1 polymer ?
#
loop_
_entity_poly.entity_id
_entity_poly.type
_entity_poly.pdbx_seq_one_letter_code
_entity_poly.pdbx_strand_id
1 'polypeptide(L)'
;MNEKPTIDRRTVLRGSVATAFAAVAASLSAPAAASALRPADRPSGPALVDKGRPRSVIVVAADATEKELLAADELQAHIELITGATLPVANDDAGVSGVSGVSGVSGVPIFIGRACPDPIADDLEPVEDSGDSFRLIVGRSAIQMAGVDDDGTLFAAYELLEQLGIRWLMPGPHGTVAPESTTLKATIQDTVQIPTFASRQMHFVDNYLSTLPPGVDRYEGVEWARRHRLRGTSWNAHGIPLLPPANRTTEPELFMTENGQPTAQLDVSHPEVLRRAIAAARALLADNPDLRFLRMGPADGHGFGTSDWDAGDYDTLAGLPSVTDRYIKFFNLVLDDVQQDYPDVGLAFFCYDTYMLPPVREIPNRKIVPALAPINVDRMHSAADPAGWERRYFLRLADRWSELVDAWSYRGYLFNLADPGLPFSGIGPARDEFPLMVEHGSSEGLRVEVSASWGYDAPAFYLATKLMWQTDANPVPILREFMTAAYGPAAAPMARYYAAISDAMAEAPYSAGRWFDHTEIFPAQLMTSLDDELSAAESMAARTGDDGIVDRVHVARLAFDVGDAFLKSLRHWRDLEFAEAKAEHENAADAFTEAVSHKPVALYPLRRNFLNLFSDPVSQAADRSSGANQIAAMLPDTWSALLDQNDDAEADQVYAVDVPTDTWRELRTRGGSWSAQGLRYYRGVMWYRTTVTVDPTWSSRKLTLWLGSLDESARVWVNGHEVPLVAGSRVFQPWEFDVTGFLHFDGHDEITLKITNVRLQELGTGGLTGPAFIWASPDVVEPATAPAPYRRGDGYRQLDVPIPPVAVDLAGRHVETELPDTWFAMVDPRGDCANVGLWESVIPTESLWMTVQTRSRTWPQQGLGYYQGGLAYRADIRLNGSQISRGSRLLFTRLNGTARAWVNDHELQVAADGTTTSVWEFHAGPFLKAGTNSIVISVADPQPSADRPGGIAGPSYLLRR
;
A
#
# COMPACT_ATOMS: atom_id res chain seq x y z
N MET A 1 -3.77 -32.72 37.34
CA MET A 1 -2.38 -32.40 37.71
C MET A 1 -1.52 -32.67 36.49
N ASN A 2 -1.11 -31.60 35.81
CA ASN A 2 0.06 -31.50 34.94
C ASN A 2 0.14 -30.02 34.60
N GLU A 3 0.69 -29.26 35.54
CA GLU A 3 0.99 -27.84 35.39
C GLU A 3 2.01 -27.70 34.26
N LYS A 4 1.63 -27.00 33.18
CA LYS A 4 2.59 -26.45 32.23
C LYS A 4 3.46 -25.44 33.00
N PRO A 5 4.79 -25.45 32.82
CA PRO A 5 5.65 -24.52 33.54
C PRO A 5 5.32 -23.09 33.10
N THR A 6 4.80 -22.31 34.04
CA THR A 6 4.69 -20.85 33.93
C THR A 6 6.11 -20.28 33.99
N ILE A 7 6.76 -20.19 32.84
CA ILE A 7 7.86 -19.25 32.65
C ILE A 7 7.24 -17.86 32.81
N ASP A 8 7.78 -17.05 33.72
CA ASP A 8 7.43 -15.63 33.85
C ASP A 8 7.91 -14.90 32.58
N ARG A 9 7.06 -14.92 31.54
CA ARG A 9 7.33 -14.43 30.17
C ARG A 9 7.47 -12.90 30.07
N ARG A 10 7.32 -12.15 31.17
CA ARG A 10 7.30 -10.67 31.16
C ARG A 10 8.67 -9.98 31.22
N THR A 11 9.78 -10.70 31.32
CA THR A 11 11.08 -10.10 31.69
C THR A 11 12.21 -10.27 30.67
N VAL A 12 11.97 -10.79 29.46
CA VAL A 12 13.02 -10.90 28.43
C VAL A 12 12.78 -9.83 27.36
N LEU A 13 13.83 -9.08 27.00
CA LEU A 13 13.89 -7.95 26.05
C LEU A 13 13.51 -6.57 26.62
N ARG A 14 14.35 -6.04 27.54
CA ARG A 14 14.36 -4.60 27.89
C ARG A 14 15.70 -3.92 27.59
N GLY A 15 16.28 -4.19 26.43
CA GLY A 15 17.35 -3.36 25.87
C GLY A 15 16.85 -2.67 24.61
N SER A 16 16.88 -1.34 24.55
CA SER A 16 16.63 -0.62 23.29
C SER A 16 17.68 -0.99 22.25
N VAL A 17 17.37 -0.84 20.95
CA VAL A 17 18.30 -1.12 19.84
C VAL A 17 19.60 -0.30 20.00
N ALA A 18 19.46 0.94 20.47
CA ALA A 18 20.56 1.81 20.89
C ALA A 18 21.54 1.13 21.86
N THR A 19 21.06 0.38 22.86
CA THR A 19 21.94 -0.37 23.78
C THR A 19 22.70 -1.52 23.12
N ALA A 20 22.11 -2.17 22.10
CA ALA A 20 22.75 -3.28 21.41
C ALA A 20 23.92 -2.79 20.55
N PHE A 21 23.71 -1.74 19.75
CA PHE A 21 24.76 -1.17 18.93
C PHE A 21 25.76 -0.34 19.72
N ALA A 22 25.35 0.41 20.75
CA ALA A 22 26.29 1.08 21.64
C ALA A 22 27.18 0.04 22.35
N ALA A 23 26.65 -1.12 22.74
CA ALA A 23 27.46 -2.22 23.27
C ALA A 23 28.39 -2.85 22.21
N VAL A 24 27.95 -2.95 20.95
CA VAL A 24 28.80 -3.40 19.83
C VAL A 24 29.92 -2.37 19.57
N ALA A 25 29.60 -1.11 19.32
CA ALA A 25 30.54 -0.03 19.06
C ALA A 25 31.51 0.19 20.23
N ALA A 26 31.02 0.17 21.48
CA ALA A 26 31.88 0.26 22.67
C ALA A 26 32.80 -0.97 22.81
N SER A 27 32.29 -2.18 22.48
CA SER A 27 33.13 -3.39 22.48
C SER A 27 34.18 -3.41 21.36
N LEU A 28 33.89 -2.77 20.23
CA LEU A 28 34.82 -2.65 19.09
C LEU A 28 35.83 -1.50 19.27
N SER A 29 35.51 -0.51 20.10
CA SER A 29 36.37 0.65 20.38
C SER A 29 37.32 0.45 21.57
N ALA A 30 37.12 -0.59 22.37
CA ALA A 30 38.09 -1.00 23.39
C ALA A 30 39.34 -1.58 22.68
N PRO A 31 40.59 -1.28 23.14
CA PRO A 31 41.76 -1.98 22.63
C PRO A 31 41.48 -3.46 22.81
N ALA A 32 41.59 -4.24 21.73
CA ALA A 32 41.20 -5.64 21.71
C ALA A 32 41.72 -6.36 22.96
N ALA A 33 40.89 -6.43 24.00
CA ALA A 33 40.95 -7.54 24.89
C ALA A 33 40.59 -8.67 23.94
N ALA A 34 41.60 -9.45 23.56
CA ALA A 34 41.43 -10.75 22.96
C ALA A 34 40.64 -11.62 23.96
N SER A 35 39.37 -11.29 24.12
CA SER A 35 38.31 -12.18 24.44
C SER A 35 37.70 -12.48 23.07
N ALA A 36 38.42 -13.11 22.14
CA ALA A 36 38.55 -14.57 22.23
C ALA A 36 37.60 -15.07 23.32
N LEU A 37 36.34 -15.27 22.95
CA LEU A 37 35.70 -16.50 23.38
C LEU A 37 36.76 -17.58 23.12
N ARG A 38 37.62 -17.84 24.10
CA ARG A 38 38.42 -19.05 24.13
C ARG A 38 37.35 -20.10 23.91
N PRO A 39 37.41 -20.89 22.81
CA PRO A 39 36.58 -22.06 22.73
C PRO A 39 36.84 -22.79 24.05
N ALA A 40 35.82 -22.90 24.91
CA ALA A 40 35.95 -23.56 26.20
C ALA A 40 36.54 -24.94 25.94
N ASP A 41 37.83 -25.18 26.25
CA ASP A 41 38.65 -26.35 25.89
C ASP A 41 37.93 -27.37 25.00
N ARG A 42 37.53 -26.95 23.79
CA ARG A 42 36.70 -27.83 22.96
C ARG A 42 37.66 -28.87 22.42
N PRO A 43 37.38 -30.16 22.61
CA PRO A 43 38.34 -31.18 22.23
C PRO A 43 38.62 -31.07 20.72
N SER A 44 39.91 -30.87 20.38
CA SER A 44 40.35 -30.78 18.98
C SER A 44 39.85 -32.01 18.23
N GLY A 45 39.04 -31.78 17.20
CA GLY A 45 38.57 -32.81 16.29
C GLY A 45 39.57 -33.09 15.17
N PRO A 46 39.12 -33.81 14.13
CA PRO A 46 39.97 -34.27 13.05
C PRO A 46 40.46 -33.09 12.22
N ALA A 47 41.68 -33.22 11.69
CA ALA A 47 42.15 -32.31 10.66
C ALA A 47 41.44 -32.63 9.36
N LEU A 48 40.79 -31.62 8.78
CA LEU A 48 40.22 -31.69 7.43
C LEU A 48 41.34 -31.43 6.41
N VAL A 49 42.19 -30.45 6.71
CA VAL A 49 43.41 -30.12 5.97
C VAL A 49 44.53 -29.85 6.98
N ASP A 50 45.73 -30.33 6.68
CA ASP A 50 46.93 -30.10 7.51
C ASP A 50 48.09 -29.69 6.60
N LYS A 51 48.55 -28.45 6.77
CA LYS A 51 49.63 -27.83 5.98
C LYS A 51 49.39 -27.93 4.46
N GLY A 52 48.19 -27.58 4.03
CA GLY A 52 47.76 -27.56 2.62
C GLY A 52 47.56 -28.95 2.02
N ARG A 53 47.52 -30.01 2.84
CA ARG A 53 47.27 -31.39 2.38
C ARG A 53 45.91 -31.87 2.87
N PRO A 54 45.05 -32.43 1.99
CA PRO A 54 43.78 -32.99 2.41
C PRO A 54 44.02 -34.14 3.39
N ARG A 55 43.32 -34.10 4.52
CA ARG A 55 43.32 -35.12 5.59
C ARG A 55 41.94 -35.74 5.80
N SER A 56 40.95 -35.30 5.02
CA SER A 56 39.60 -35.83 4.99
C SER A 56 39.17 -36.17 3.57
N VAL A 57 38.15 -36.99 3.47
CA VAL A 57 37.47 -37.35 2.21
C VAL A 57 35.98 -37.13 2.40
N ILE A 58 35.33 -36.48 1.45
CA ILE A 58 33.88 -36.31 1.43
C ILE A 58 33.28 -37.60 0.85
N VAL A 59 32.30 -38.18 1.54
CA VAL A 59 31.67 -39.44 1.16
C VAL A 59 30.18 -39.18 0.92
N VAL A 60 29.73 -39.50 -0.30
CA VAL A 60 28.33 -39.45 -0.72
C VAL A 60 27.84 -40.84 -1.11
N ALA A 61 26.53 -41.04 -1.07
CA ALA A 61 25.92 -42.30 -1.49
C ALA A 61 25.99 -42.45 -3.02
N ALA A 62 26.05 -43.68 -3.53
CA ALA A 62 25.97 -43.92 -4.97
C ALA A 62 24.67 -43.41 -5.60
N ASP A 63 23.58 -43.39 -4.83
CA ASP A 63 22.27 -42.84 -5.18
C ASP A 63 21.99 -41.49 -4.51
N ALA A 64 23.04 -40.72 -4.19
CA ALA A 64 22.91 -39.41 -3.56
C ALA A 64 22.00 -38.44 -4.34
N THR A 65 21.22 -37.66 -3.61
CA THR A 65 20.29 -36.67 -4.19
C THR A 65 21.01 -35.41 -4.64
N GLU A 66 20.34 -34.57 -5.44
CA GLU A 66 20.92 -33.30 -5.91
C GLU A 66 21.39 -32.40 -4.76
N LYS A 67 20.70 -32.43 -3.61
CA LYS A 67 21.09 -31.63 -2.44
C LYS A 67 22.26 -32.23 -1.67
N GLU A 68 22.37 -33.56 -1.60
CA GLU A 68 23.53 -34.22 -1.01
C GLU A 68 24.79 -33.99 -1.85
N LEU A 69 24.66 -34.04 -3.18
CA LEU A 69 25.74 -33.67 -4.10
C LEU A 69 26.11 -32.19 -3.96
N LEU A 70 25.12 -31.29 -3.89
CA LEU A 70 25.36 -29.87 -3.62
C LEU A 70 26.03 -29.64 -2.27
N ALA A 71 25.68 -30.39 -1.23
CA ALA A 71 26.34 -30.31 0.08
C ALA A 71 27.82 -30.71 -0.01
N ALA A 72 28.14 -31.75 -0.79
CA ALA A 72 29.51 -32.16 -1.06
C ALA A 72 30.30 -31.07 -1.81
N ASP A 73 29.68 -30.47 -2.84
CA ASP A 73 30.29 -29.40 -3.64
C ASP A 73 30.53 -28.13 -2.81
N GLU A 74 29.55 -27.71 -2.00
CA GLU A 74 29.67 -26.56 -1.10
C GLU A 74 30.78 -26.77 -0.06
N LEU A 75 30.89 -27.97 0.53
CA LEU A 75 31.97 -28.33 1.45
C LEU A 75 33.34 -28.31 0.77
N GLN A 76 33.47 -28.93 -0.40
CA GLN A 76 34.73 -28.98 -1.13
C GLN A 76 35.19 -27.57 -1.51
N ALA A 77 34.30 -26.78 -2.14
CA ALA A 77 34.60 -25.45 -2.63
C ALA A 77 35.00 -24.48 -1.51
N HIS A 78 34.29 -24.49 -0.38
CA HIS A 78 34.58 -23.57 0.72
C HIS A 78 35.78 -24.01 1.57
N ILE A 79 36.04 -25.31 1.71
CA ILE A 79 37.28 -25.79 2.35
C ILE A 79 38.49 -25.47 1.48
N GLU A 80 38.37 -25.58 0.15
CA GLU A 80 39.40 -25.12 -0.78
C GLU A 80 39.60 -23.60 -0.68
N LEU A 81 38.52 -22.82 -0.59
CA LEU A 81 38.58 -21.37 -0.38
C LEU A 81 39.37 -21.00 0.90
N ILE A 82 39.16 -21.72 2.01
CA ILE A 82 39.88 -21.49 3.27
C ILE A 82 41.36 -21.89 3.17
N THR A 83 41.63 -23.01 2.50
CA THR A 83 42.90 -23.76 2.70
C THR A 83 43.81 -23.85 1.48
N GLY A 84 43.29 -23.57 0.28
CA GLY A 84 43.91 -23.85 -1.00
C GLY A 84 44.01 -25.34 -1.34
N ALA A 85 43.41 -26.23 -0.55
CA ALA A 85 43.45 -27.68 -0.76
C ALA A 85 42.06 -28.24 -1.04
N THR A 86 41.91 -28.90 -2.18
CA THR A 86 40.69 -29.63 -2.56
C THR A 86 40.59 -30.96 -1.80
N LEU A 87 39.49 -31.19 -1.09
CA LEU A 87 39.21 -32.50 -0.50
C LEU A 87 38.72 -33.48 -1.58
N PRO A 88 39.20 -34.74 -1.62
CA PRO A 88 38.65 -35.75 -2.51
C PRO A 88 37.19 -36.08 -2.15
N VAL A 89 36.37 -36.40 -3.16
CA VAL A 89 35.00 -36.91 -3.04
C VAL A 89 34.97 -38.39 -3.47
N ALA A 90 34.29 -39.24 -2.72
CA ALA A 90 34.17 -40.68 -2.98
C ALA A 90 32.73 -41.19 -2.75
N ASN A 91 32.39 -42.31 -3.39
CA ASN A 91 31.10 -43.01 -3.19
C ASN A 91 31.24 -44.14 -2.16
N ASP A 92 30.16 -44.42 -1.43
CA ASP A 92 30.07 -45.43 -0.36
C ASP A 92 30.05 -46.91 -0.84
N ASP A 93 29.75 -47.15 -2.11
CA ASP A 93 29.82 -48.47 -2.80
C ASP A 93 31.21 -49.16 -2.72
N ALA A 94 32.24 -48.46 -2.25
CA ALA A 94 33.58 -49.00 -2.05
C ALA A 94 33.70 -50.00 -0.86
N GLY A 95 32.62 -50.27 -0.12
CA GLY A 95 32.61 -51.19 1.02
C GLY A 95 33.31 -50.61 2.24
N VAL A 96 32.53 -50.05 3.16
CA VAL A 96 33.02 -49.42 4.39
C VAL A 96 33.36 -50.49 5.45
N SER A 97 34.43 -51.26 5.19
CA SER A 97 35.19 -51.95 6.23
C SER A 97 36.64 -51.48 6.15
N GLY A 98 36.87 -50.30 6.72
CA GLY A 98 38.10 -49.53 6.55
C GLY A 98 38.11 -48.81 5.21
N VAL A 99 38.15 -47.47 5.22
CA VAL A 99 38.43 -46.68 4.01
C VAL A 99 39.91 -46.87 3.65
N SER A 100 40.19 -48.04 3.09
CA SER A 100 41.41 -48.43 2.40
C SER A 100 40.94 -49.06 1.10
N GLY A 101 40.63 -48.22 0.10
CA GLY A 101 39.91 -48.71 -1.10
C GLY A 101 39.78 -47.73 -2.26
N VAL A 102 39.73 -46.41 -2.03
CA VAL A 102 40.19 -45.47 -3.07
C VAL A 102 41.71 -45.55 -3.04
N SER A 103 42.33 -46.16 -4.04
CA SER A 103 43.79 -46.31 -4.08
C SER A 103 44.46 -44.95 -3.89
N GLY A 104 44.98 -44.67 -2.69
CA GLY A 104 45.78 -43.48 -2.38
C GLY A 104 45.21 -42.44 -1.39
N VAL A 105 43.99 -42.57 -0.84
CA VAL A 105 43.43 -41.55 0.09
C VAL A 105 43.34 -42.08 1.53
N SER A 106 44.25 -41.60 2.39
CA SER A 106 44.30 -41.86 3.85
C SER A 106 43.77 -40.63 4.60
N GLY A 107 42.46 -40.52 4.81
CA GLY A 107 41.84 -39.37 5.49
C GLY A 107 40.58 -39.70 6.31
N VAL A 108 40.18 -38.79 7.20
CA VAL A 108 38.97 -38.88 8.03
C VAL A 108 37.72 -38.68 7.14
N PRO A 109 36.80 -39.65 7.05
CA PRO A 109 35.60 -39.52 6.22
C PRO A 109 34.62 -38.47 6.77
N ILE A 110 34.00 -37.74 5.84
CA ILE A 110 32.89 -36.81 6.05
C ILE A 110 31.69 -37.39 5.31
N PHE A 111 30.81 -38.10 6.00
CA PHE A 111 29.62 -38.71 5.41
C PHE A 111 28.47 -37.71 5.33
N ILE A 112 27.81 -37.67 4.17
CA ILE A 112 26.68 -36.78 3.88
C ILE A 112 25.43 -37.60 3.64
N GLY A 113 24.37 -37.29 4.39
CA GLY A 113 23.02 -37.83 4.20
C GLY A 113 22.99 -39.35 4.23
N ARG A 114 22.49 -39.97 3.14
CA ARG A 114 22.37 -41.42 2.96
C ARG A 114 23.69 -42.19 3.12
N ALA A 115 24.84 -41.53 2.94
CA ALA A 115 26.15 -42.15 3.12
C ALA A 115 26.52 -42.35 4.61
N CYS A 116 25.76 -41.78 5.56
CA CYS A 116 26.06 -41.90 6.98
C CYS A 116 25.97 -43.37 7.44
N PRO A 117 27.03 -43.93 8.04
CA PRO A 117 27.01 -45.31 8.53
C PRO A 117 26.07 -45.52 9.72
N ASP A 118 25.82 -44.47 10.51
CA ASP A 118 24.83 -44.47 11.58
C ASP A 118 23.57 -43.72 11.10
N PRO A 119 22.35 -44.17 11.44
CA PRO A 119 21.10 -43.54 11.02
C PRO A 119 20.79 -42.29 11.87
N ILE A 120 21.70 -41.31 11.86
CA ILE A 120 21.62 -40.13 12.73
C ILE A 120 20.43 -39.22 12.42
N ALA A 121 19.79 -39.40 11.27
CA ALA A 121 18.54 -38.74 10.87
C ALA A 121 17.31 -39.33 11.60
N ASP A 122 17.32 -40.60 11.99
CA ASP A 122 16.20 -41.25 12.69
C ASP A 122 16.01 -40.69 14.11
N ASP A 123 17.04 -40.04 14.66
CA ASP A 123 17.02 -39.37 15.97
C ASP A 123 16.44 -37.95 15.90
N LEU A 124 16.03 -37.45 14.72
CA LEU A 124 15.51 -36.11 14.53
C LEU A 124 13.98 -36.09 14.58
N GLU A 125 13.44 -35.07 15.25
CA GLU A 125 12.01 -34.75 15.16
C GLU A 125 11.77 -33.86 13.92
N PRO A 126 10.85 -34.23 13.01
CA PRO A 126 10.46 -33.37 11.91
C PRO A 126 9.75 -32.13 12.46
N VAL A 127 10.05 -30.96 11.88
CA VAL A 127 9.15 -29.82 12.02
C VAL A 127 8.00 -30.06 11.05
N GLU A 128 6.76 -29.82 11.48
CA GLU A 128 5.61 -29.93 10.60
C GLU A 128 5.87 -29.14 9.30
N ASP A 129 5.71 -29.78 8.14
CA ASP A 129 5.97 -29.20 6.81
C ASP A 129 7.40 -28.76 6.48
N SER A 130 8.38 -29.18 7.29
CA SER A 130 9.78 -28.85 7.09
C SER A 130 10.70 -29.99 7.56
N GLY A 131 11.41 -30.61 6.62
CA GLY A 131 12.50 -31.56 6.92
C GLY A 131 13.83 -30.87 7.23
N ASP A 132 13.80 -29.59 7.62
CA ASP A 132 14.99 -28.74 7.77
C ASP A 132 15.82 -29.08 9.01
N SER A 133 15.24 -29.84 9.94
CA SER A 133 15.94 -30.35 11.11
C SER A 133 17.16 -31.16 10.66
N PHE A 134 18.28 -30.99 11.34
CA PHE A 134 19.50 -31.71 11.02
C PHE A 134 20.34 -32.05 12.23
N ARG A 135 21.21 -33.04 12.05
CA ARG A 135 22.25 -33.42 13.01
C ARG A 135 23.63 -33.40 12.36
N LEU A 136 24.59 -32.81 13.06
CA LEU A 136 26.00 -32.77 12.68
C LEU A 136 26.83 -33.36 13.82
N ILE A 137 27.45 -34.52 13.56
CA ILE A 137 28.35 -35.19 14.50
C ILE A 137 29.78 -35.08 13.99
N VAL A 138 30.65 -34.46 14.80
CA VAL A 138 32.09 -34.42 14.54
C VAL A 138 32.78 -35.32 15.56
N GLY A 139 33.15 -36.53 15.14
CA GLY A 139 33.96 -37.47 15.93
C GLY A 139 35.45 -37.36 15.63
N ARG A 140 36.28 -38.14 16.35
CA ARG A 140 37.73 -38.21 16.08
C ARG A 140 38.09 -38.90 14.77
N SER A 141 37.27 -39.84 14.35
CA SER A 141 37.52 -40.76 13.23
C SER A 141 36.55 -40.62 12.07
N ALA A 142 35.48 -39.83 12.23
CA ALA A 142 34.49 -39.56 11.18
C ALA A 142 33.71 -38.28 11.50
N ILE A 143 33.16 -37.67 10.46
CA ILE A 143 32.13 -36.63 10.55
C ILE A 143 30.89 -37.20 9.85
N GLN A 144 29.71 -37.04 10.46
CA GLN A 144 28.42 -37.45 9.89
C GLN A 144 27.48 -36.25 9.92
N MET A 145 26.76 -36.03 8.82
CA MET A 145 25.74 -34.99 8.74
C MET A 145 24.54 -35.49 7.96
N ALA A 146 23.35 -35.37 8.55
CA ALA A 146 22.11 -35.76 7.90
C ALA A 146 20.95 -34.90 8.42
N GLY A 147 19.97 -34.68 7.56
CA GLY A 147 18.69 -34.05 7.89
C GLY A 147 17.54 -35.03 7.89
N VAL A 148 16.38 -34.56 8.34
CA VAL A 148 15.10 -35.27 8.14
C VAL A 148 14.81 -35.43 6.65
N ASP A 149 15.19 -34.45 5.84
CA ASP A 149 15.20 -34.53 4.38
C ASP A 149 16.55 -34.11 3.77
N ASP A 150 16.57 -34.06 2.44
CA ASP A 150 17.73 -33.67 1.63
C ASP A 150 18.14 -32.20 1.84
N ASP A 151 17.19 -31.29 2.14
CA ASP A 151 17.47 -29.88 2.46
C ASP A 151 18.11 -29.77 3.86
N GLY A 152 17.60 -30.49 4.86
CA GLY A 152 18.20 -30.54 6.20
C GLY A 152 19.65 -31.04 6.14
N THR A 153 19.94 -32.01 5.28
CA THR A 153 21.31 -32.49 5.05
C THR A 153 22.22 -31.39 4.49
N LEU A 154 21.73 -30.60 3.52
CA LEU A 154 22.46 -29.44 3.00
C LEU A 154 22.68 -28.36 4.08
N PHE A 155 21.70 -28.13 4.96
CA PHE A 155 21.83 -27.17 6.06
C PHE A 155 22.86 -27.59 7.11
N ALA A 156 23.04 -28.89 7.33
CA ALA A 156 24.11 -29.41 8.18
C ALA A 156 25.50 -29.14 7.60
N ALA A 157 25.65 -29.18 6.28
CA ALA A 157 26.88 -28.78 5.60
C ALA A 157 27.15 -27.28 5.77
N TYR A 158 26.13 -26.43 5.61
CA TYR A 158 26.27 -24.99 5.87
C TYR A 158 26.61 -24.70 7.33
N GLU A 159 26.03 -25.43 8.29
CA GLU A 159 26.39 -25.31 9.71
C GLU A 159 27.87 -25.61 9.95
N LEU A 160 28.39 -26.70 9.37
CA LEU A 160 29.81 -27.02 9.48
C LEU A 160 30.67 -25.90 8.87
N LEU A 161 30.31 -25.37 7.69
CA LEU A 161 31.03 -24.28 7.05
C LEU A 161 31.03 -22.99 7.88
N GLU A 162 29.90 -22.61 8.48
CA GLU A 162 29.82 -21.47 9.39
C GLU A 162 30.72 -21.68 10.62
N GLN A 163 30.75 -22.88 11.19
CA GLN A 163 31.65 -23.20 12.31
C GLN A 163 33.13 -23.20 11.93
N LEU A 164 33.46 -23.50 10.67
CA LEU A 164 34.82 -23.41 10.12
C LEU A 164 35.22 -21.97 9.78
N GLY A 165 34.29 -21.01 9.86
CA GLY A 165 34.54 -19.58 9.74
C GLY A 165 33.99 -18.93 8.46
N ILE A 166 33.30 -19.66 7.59
CA ILE A 166 32.65 -19.09 6.40
C ILE A 166 31.51 -18.18 6.82
N ARG A 167 31.38 -17.01 6.19
CA ARG A 167 30.26 -16.09 6.35
C ARG A 167 29.76 -15.63 4.98
N TRP A 168 28.45 -15.73 4.76
CA TRP A 168 27.79 -15.16 3.58
C TRP A 168 27.03 -13.90 3.99
N LEU A 169 27.64 -12.75 3.74
CA LEU A 169 27.18 -11.45 4.24
C LEU A 169 26.17 -10.80 3.28
N MET A 170 26.43 -10.90 1.99
CA MET A 170 25.60 -10.41 0.87
C MET A 170 25.85 -11.29 -0.37
N PRO A 171 25.15 -11.10 -1.49
CA PRO A 171 25.41 -11.87 -2.70
C PRO A 171 26.79 -11.59 -3.32
N GLY A 172 27.26 -12.51 -4.15
CA GLY A 172 28.50 -12.37 -4.90
C GLY A 172 29.78 -12.72 -4.11
N PRO A 173 30.94 -12.69 -4.79
CA PRO A 173 32.22 -13.17 -4.22
C PRO A 173 32.68 -12.33 -3.04
N HIS A 174 32.57 -10.99 -3.11
CA HIS A 174 32.89 -10.12 -1.98
C HIS A 174 31.88 -10.23 -0.84
N GLY A 175 30.72 -10.85 -1.05
CA GLY A 175 29.80 -11.18 0.03
C GLY A 175 30.20 -12.42 0.83
N THR A 176 31.11 -13.26 0.31
CA THR A 176 31.58 -14.47 1.00
C THR A 176 32.93 -14.22 1.67
N VAL A 177 32.98 -14.35 2.99
CA VAL A 177 34.19 -14.18 3.80
C VAL A 177 34.63 -15.53 4.33
N ALA A 178 35.91 -15.85 4.14
CA ALA A 178 36.53 -17.07 4.62
C ALA A 178 37.84 -16.74 5.35
N PRO A 179 38.18 -17.45 6.45
CA PRO A 179 39.51 -17.34 7.03
C PRO A 179 40.55 -17.95 6.08
N GLU A 180 41.75 -17.39 6.04
CA GLU A 180 42.88 -18.01 5.36
C GLU A 180 43.66 -18.91 6.32
N SER A 181 43.74 -20.21 6.02
CA SER A 181 44.56 -21.13 6.80
C SER A 181 44.97 -22.37 6.02
N THR A 182 46.26 -22.69 6.02
CA THR A 182 46.73 -23.99 5.47
C THR A 182 46.40 -25.19 6.36
N THR A 183 45.85 -24.99 7.55
CA THR A 183 45.47 -26.07 8.48
C THR A 183 44.08 -25.81 9.02
N LEU A 184 43.16 -26.72 8.74
CA LEU A 184 41.76 -26.62 9.12
C LEU A 184 41.35 -27.86 9.92
N LYS A 185 40.77 -27.63 11.11
CA LYS A 185 40.31 -28.69 12.00
C LYS A 185 38.85 -28.43 12.36
N ALA A 186 38.05 -29.48 12.32
CA ALA A 186 36.72 -29.45 12.90
C ALA A 186 36.79 -29.61 14.43
N THR A 187 35.78 -29.11 15.14
CA THR A 187 35.68 -29.25 16.58
C THR A 187 34.77 -30.43 16.92
N ILE A 188 35.17 -31.30 17.86
CA ILE A 188 34.32 -32.43 18.27
C ILE A 188 33.02 -31.91 18.87
N GLN A 189 31.90 -32.42 18.37
CA GLN A 189 30.56 -32.02 18.76
C GLN A 189 29.51 -33.04 18.34
N ASP A 190 28.31 -32.87 18.89
CA ASP A 190 27.06 -33.47 18.46
C ASP A 190 26.01 -32.36 18.48
N THR A 191 25.71 -31.81 17.31
CA THR A 191 24.83 -30.66 17.13
C THR A 191 23.54 -31.13 16.50
N VAL A 192 22.42 -30.89 17.18
CA VAL A 192 21.06 -31.04 16.62
C VAL A 192 20.46 -29.65 16.50
N GLN A 193 19.92 -29.31 15.32
CA GLN A 193 19.19 -28.06 15.12
C GLN A 193 17.81 -28.33 14.53
N ILE A 194 16.83 -27.62 15.08
CA ILE A 194 15.42 -27.65 14.68
C ILE A 194 15.00 -26.18 14.55
N PRO A 195 14.55 -25.71 13.37
CA PRO A 195 14.17 -24.32 13.20
C PRO A 195 12.87 -23.98 13.96
N THR A 196 12.74 -22.71 14.36
CA THR A 196 11.54 -22.21 15.04
C THR A 196 10.31 -22.18 14.13
N PHE A 197 10.50 -21.77 12.86
CA PHE A 197 9.43 -21.71 11.86
C PHE A 197 9.69 -22.71 10.75
N ALA A 198 8.66 -23.45 10.32
CA ALA A 198 8.75 -24.39 9.21
C ALA A 198 9.02 -23.69 7.86
N SER A 199 8.33 -22.57 7.62
CA SER A 199 8.50 -21.73 6.43
C SER A 199 9.15 -20.39 6.82
N ARG A 200 10.23 -20.03 6.11
CA ARG A 200 11.08 -18.86 6.35
C ARG A 200 11.42 -18.22 5.01
N GLN A 201 10.72 -17.15 4.67
CA GLN A 201 10.85 -16.48 3.39
C GLN A 201 11.15 -14.99 3.56
N MET A 202 12.09 -14.52 2.75
CA MET A 202 12.30 -13.10 2.47
C MET A 202 11.91 -12.84 1.02
N HIS A 203 10.70 -12.33 0.82
CA HIS A 203 10.14 -12.12 -0.51
C HIS A 203 10.91 -11.03 -1.26
N PHE A 204 11.32 -11.31 -2.51
CA PHE A 204 12.14 -10.46 -3.39
C PHE A 204 13.66 -10.45 -3.12
N VAL A 205 14.15 -11.25 -2.17
CA VAL A 205 15.61 -11.36 -1.99
C VAL A 205 16.27 -12.20 -3.09
N ASP A 206 15.55 -13.19 -3.61
CA ASP A 206 16.02 -14.19 -4.58
C ASP A 206 15.60 -13.88 -6.03
N ASN A 207 14.69 -12.92 -6.23
CA ASN A 207 14.21 -12.50 -7.54
C ASN A 207 13.69 -11.06 -7.52
N TYR A 208 14.39 -10.17 -8.23
CA TYR A 208 13.98 -8.77 -8.36
C TYR A 208 12.80 -8.59 -9.35
N LEU A 209 11.77 -7.82 -8.96
CA LEU A 209 10.54 -7.61 -9.74
C LEU A 209 10.54 -6.33 -10.60
N SER A 210 11.53 -6.15 -11.49
CA SER A 210 11.52 -4.99 -12.41
C SER A 210 12.29 -5.23 -13.70
N THR A 211 12.12 -4.32 -14.65
CA THR A 211 13.09 -4.16 -15.74
C THR A 211 14.41 -3.71 -15.13
N LEU A 212 15.41 -4.58 -15.19
CA LEU A 212 16.71 -4.31 -14.62
C LEU A 212 17.64 -3.61 -15.63
N PRO A 213 18.57 -2.77 -15.14
CA PRO A 213 19.67 -2.29 -15.97
C PRO A 213 20.47 -3.46 -16.59
N PRO A 214 21.05 -3.27 -17.79
CA PRO A 214 21.90 -4.29 -18.40
C PRO A 214 23.02 -4.75 -17.46
N GLY A 215 23.18 -6.07 -17.33
CA GLY A 215 24.23 -6.67 -16.53
C GLY A 215 23.85 -6.97 -15.09
N VAL A 216 22.74 -6.47 -14.55
CA VAL A 216 22.25 -6.84 -13.22
C VAL A 216 21.58 -8.20 -13.27
N ASP A 217 22.02 -9.12 -12.43
CA ASP A 217 21.41 -10.44 -12.33
C ASP A 217 20.20 -10.38 -11.39
N ARG A 218 19.01 -10.64 -11.95
CA ARG A 218 17.77 -10.67 -11.18
C ARG A 218 17.74 -11.75 -10.10
N TYR A 219 18.61 -12.75 -10.21
CA TYR A 219 18.68 -13.93 -9.33
C TYR A 219 19.93 -13.94 -8.44
N GLU A 220 20.67 -12.82 -8.33
CA GLU A 220 21.94 -12.80 -7.58
C GLU A 220 21.79 -13.25 -6.10
N GLY A 221 20.63 -13.01 -5.49
CA GLY A 221 20.36 -13.40 -4.10
C GLY A 221 19.96 -14.86 -3.89
N VAL A 222 19.78 -15.68 -4.93
CA VAL A 222 19.35 -17.10 -4.79
C VAL A 222 20.33 -17.91 -3.95
N GLU A 223 21.63 -17.83 -4.23
CA GLU A 223 22.63 -18.58 -3.46
C GLU A 223 22.71 -18.10 -2.01
N TRP A 224 22.64 -16.78 -1.81
CA TRP A 224 22.65 -16.18 -0.48
C TRP A 224 21.45 -16.67 0.35
N ALA A 225 20.24 -16.66 -0.23
CA ALA A 225 19.03 -17.13 0.44
C ALA A 225 19.13 -18.61 0.82
N ARG A 226 19.63 -19.45 -0.10
CA ARG A 226 19.86 -20.89 0.13
C ARG A 226 20.84 -21.14 1.27
N ARG A 227 21.98 -20.45 1.28
CA ARG A 227 23.03 -20.57 2.31
C ARG A 227 22.57 -20.08 3.68
N HIS A 228 21.61 -19.16 3.71
CA HIS A 228 20.92 -18.73 4.94
C HIS A 228 19.70 -19.56 5.33
N ARG A 229 19.51 -20.73 4.69
CA ARG A 229 18.46 -21.69 5.04
C ARG A 229 17.04 -21.11 4.90
N LEU A 230 16.86 -20.14 4.00
CA LEU A 230 15.55 -19.62 3.62
C LEU A 230 14.87 -20.62 2.69
N ARG A 231 13.67 -21.06 3.06
CA ARG A 231 12.80 -21.93 2.26
C ARG A 231 11.38 -21.94 2.79
N GLY A 232 10.52 -22.65 2.08
CA GLY A 232 9.16 -22.92 2.48
C GLY A 232 8.17 -22.51 1.40
N THR A 233 6.90 -22.75 1.66
CA THR A 233 5.85 -22.56 0.66
C THR A 233 5.06 -21.28 0.95
N SER A 234 4.82 -20.48 -0.09
CA SER A 234 3.90 -19.34 0.05
C SER A 234 2.45 -19.84 -0.02
N TRP A 235 1.77 -19.88 1.12
CA TRP A 235 0.40 -20.40 1.21
C TRP A 235 -0.67 -19.43 0.71
N ASN A 236 -0.33 -18.16 0.47
CA ASN A 236 -1.30 -17.10 0.19
C ASN A 236 -1.13 -16.53 -1.21
N ALA A 237 -2.22 -16.05 -1.81
CA ALA A 237 -2.22 -15.44 -3.14
C ALA A 237 -3.30 -14.36 -3.28
N HIS A 238 -3.07 -13.40 -4.16
CA HIS A 238 -4.13 -12.52 -4.66
C HIS A 238 -4.92 -13.23 -5.75
N GLY A 239 -6.23 -13.00 -5.74
CA GLY A 239 -7.18 -13.58 -6.69
C GLY A 239 -7.76 -14.92 -6.26
N ILE A 240 -8.93 -15.24 -6.81
CA ILE A 240 -9.66 -16.49 -6.59
C ILE A 240 -9.57 -17.30 -7.89
N PRO A 241 -8.93 -18.48 -7.91
CA PRO A 241 -8.92 -19.34 -9.08
C PRO A 241 -10.34 -19.77 -9.46
N LEU A 242 -10.70 -19.65 -10.74
CA LEU A 242 -12.00 -20.03 -11.29
C LEU A 242 -11.82 -21.00 -12.46
N LEU A 243 -12.71 -22.00 -12.57
CA LEU A 243 -12.75 -22.93 -13.70
C LEU A 243 -14.16 -22.97 -14.34
N PRO A 244 -14.34 -22.44 -15.57
CA PRO A 244 -13.37 -21.66 -16.35
C PRO A 244 -13.07 -20.28 -15.72
N PRO A 245 -11.94 -19.63 -16.06
CA PRO A 245 -11.65 -18.26 -15.62
C PRO A 245 -12.75 -17.29 -16.04
N ALA A 246 -13.13 -16.36 -15.16
CA ALA A 246 -14.06 -15.28 -15.50
C ALA A 246 -13.37 -14.19 -16.32
N ASN A 247 -14.11 -13.55 -17.23
CA ASN A 247 -13.59 -12.44 -18.03
C ASN A 247 -14.40 -11.17 -17.79
N ARG A 248 -13.73 -10.11 -17.33
CA ARG A 248 -14.34 -8.83 -16.95
C ARG A 248 -15.10 -8.12 -18.08
N THR A 249 -14.74 -8.39 -19.34
CA THR A 249 -15.38 -7.79 -20.51
C THR A 249 -16.60 -8.57 -20.97
N THR A 250 -16.57 -9.90 -20.92
CA THR A 250 -17.65 -10.75 -21.45
C THR A 250 -18.62 -11.24 -20.37
N GLU A 251 -18.20 -11.22 -19.11
CA GLU A 251 -18.97 -11.66 -17.93
C GLU A 251 -18.87 -10.62 -16.80
N PRO A 252 -19.18 -9.33 -17.08
CA PRO A 252 -19.03 -8.25 -16.10
C PRO A 252 -19.88 -8.45 -14.84
N GLU A 253 -20.97 -9.24 -14.90
CA GLU A 253 -21.83 -9.59 -13.77
C GLU A 253 -21.14 -10.44 -12.70
N LEU A 254 -19.99 -11.06 -13.00
CA LEU A 254 -19.19 -11.83 -12.04
C LEU A 254 -18.24 -10.95 -11.21
N PHE A 255 -18.21 -9.64 -11.46
CA PHE A 255 -17.31 -8.69 -10.83
C PHE A 255 -18.08 -7.61 -10.08
N MET A 256 -17.50 -7.08 -9.00
CA MET A 256 -18.02 -5.90 -8.31
C MET A 256 -18.03 -4.70 -9.27
N THR A 257 -18.97 -3.78 -9.10
CA THR A 257 -19.10 -2.58 -9.94
C THR A 257 -18.84 -1.30 -9.15
N GLU A 258 -18.04 -0.39 -9.70
CA GLU A 258 -17.87 0.99 -9.22
C GLU A 258 -18.05 1.97 -10.38
N ASN A 259 -18.78 3.07 -10.15
CA ASN A 259 -19.07 4.08 -11.19
C ASN A 259 -19.62 3.49 -12.51
N GLY A 260 -20.43 2.43 -12.39
CA GLY A 260 -21.02 1.72 -13.54
C GLY A 260 -20.04 0.87 -14.34
N GLN A 261 -18.82 0.65 -13.86
CA GLN A 261 -17.80 -0.19 -14.49
C GLN A 261 -17.39 -1.36 -13.60
N PRO A 262 -17.16 -2.57 -14.16
CA PRO A 262 -16.68 -3.71 -13.39
C PRO A 262 -15.25 -3.46 -12.90
N THR A 263 -14.99 -3.78 -11.64
CA THR A 263 -13.69 -3.65 -10.98
C THR A 263 -12.86 -4.93 -11.17
N ALA A 264 -11.66 -4.99 -10.58
CA ALA A 264 -10.87 -6.23 -10.55
C ALA A 264 -11.38 -7.25 -9.53
N GLN A 265 -12.28 -6.85 -8.61
CA GLN A 265 -12.78 -7.72 -7.55
C GLN A 265 -13.94 -8.58 -8.07
N LEU A 266 -13.88 -9.89 -7.80
CA LEU A 266 -14.99 -10.80 -8.09
C LEU A 266 -16.14 -10.56 -7.10
N ASP A 267 -17.38 -10.67 -7.58
CA ASP A 267 -18.54 -10.73 -6.68
C ASP A 267 -18.67 -12.13 -6.11
N VAL A 268 -18.04 -12.37 -4.96
CA VAL A 268 -18.07 -13.66 -4.26
C VAL A 268 -19.47 -14.07 -3.76
N SER A 269 -20.43 -13.14 -3.75
CA SER A 269 -21.83 -13.46 -3.44
C SER A 269 -22.60 -14.00 -4.65
N HIS A 270 -22.04 -13.86 -5.86
CA HIS A 270 -22.63 -14.38 -7.08
C HIS A 270 -22.48 -15.91 -7.17
N PRO A 271 -23.56 -16.70 -7.31
CA PRO A 271 -23.51 -18.17 -7.27
C PRO A 271 -22.54 -18.81 -8.27
N GLU A 272 -22.40 -18.21 -9.46
CA GLU A 272 -21.49 -18.71 -10.49
C GLU A 272 -20.02 -18.55 -10.12
N VAL A 273 -19.64 -17.52 -9.35
CA VAL A 273 -18.27 -17.35 -8.84
C VAL A 273 -17.93 -18.49 -7.87
N LEU A 274 -18.83 -18.78 -6.93
CA LEU A 274 -18.67 -19.90 -5.99
C LEU A 274 -18.56 -21.24 -6.73
N ARG A 275 -19.46 -21.51 -7.68
CA ARG A 275 -19.45 -22.75 -8.46
C ARG A 275 -18.13 -22.97 -9.19
N ARG A 276 -17.58 -21.91 -9.82
CA ARG A 276 -16.31 -21.98 -10.56
C ARG A 276 -15.09 -22.06 -9.64
N ALA A 277 -15.14 -21.43 -8.48
CA ALA A 277 -14.08 -21.54 -7.48
C ALA A 277 -14.00 -22.95 -6.89
N ILE A 278 -15.14 -23.55 -6.55
CA ILE A 278 -15.23 -24.95 -6.12
C ILE A 278 -14.68 -25.88 -7.21
N ALA A 279 -15.07 -25.67 -8.48
CA ALA A 279 -14.57 -26.46 -9.59
C ALA A 279 -13.03 -26.38 -9.74
N ALA A 280 -12.46 -25.17 -9.59
CA ALA A 280 -11.01 -24.97 -9.62
C ALA A 280 -10.31 -25.64 -8.42
N ALA A 281 -10.87 -25.49 -7.21
CA ALA A 281 -10.33 -26.11 -6.00
C ALA A 281 -10.33 -27.64 -6.09
N ARG A 282 -11.43 -28.24 -6.56
CA ARG A 282 -11.52 -29.70 -6.77
C ARG A 282 -10.56 -30.20 -7.84
N ALA A 283 -10.40 -29.47 -8.94
CA ALA A 283 -9.42 -29.82 -9.96
C ALA A 283 -7.99 -29.81 -9.39
N LEU A 284 -7.65 -28.78 -8.62
CA LEU A 284 -6.35 -28.67 -7.97
C LEU A 284 -6.10 -29.81 -6.96
N LEU A 285 -7.11 -30.16 -6.16
CA LEU A 285 -7.01 -31.27 -5.19
C LEU A 285 -6.99 -32.65 -5.85
N ALA A 286 -7.64 -32.81 -7.01
CA ALA A 286 -7.55 -34.05 -7.77
C ALA A 286 -6.13 -34.26 -8.34
N ASP A 287 -5.48 -33.18 -8.79
CA ASP A 287 -4.10 -33.20 -9.30
C ASP A 287 -3.07 -33.29 -8.16
N ASN A 288 -3.39 -32.74 -6.98
CA ASN A 288 -2.54 -32.77 -5.79
C ASN A 288 -3.36 -33.07 -4.51
N PRO A 289 -3.66 -34.36 -4.23
CA PRO A 289 -4.47 -34.76 -3.08
C PRO A 289 -3.85 -34.41 -1.72
N ASP A 290 -2.53 -34.24 -1.66
CA ASP A 290 -1.79 -33.92 -0.43
C ASP A 290 -1.65 -32.40 -0.19
N LEU A 291 -2.31 -31.57 -1.01
CA LEU A 291 -2.30 -30.12 -0.82
C LEU A 291 -2.94 -29.74 0.53
N ARG A 292 -2.14 -29.18 1.45
CA ARG A 292 -2.65 -28.68 2.75
C ARG A 292 -3.56 -27.47 2.64
N PHE A 293 -3.24 -26.50 1.78
CA PHE A 293 -3.99 -25.24 1.70
C PHE A 293 -4.37 -24.89 0.27
N LEU A 294 -5.66 -24.66 0.06
CA LEU A 294 -6.14 -23.87 -1.07
C LEU A 294 -5.68 -22.42 -0.91
N ARG A 295 -5.25 -21.80 -1.99
CA ARG A 295 -4.79 -20.40 -1.99
C ARG A 295 -5.78 -19.56 -2.77
N MET A 296 -6.50 -18.70 -2.08
CA MET A 296 -7.42 -17.78 -2.72
C MET A 296 -7.67 -16.57 -1.81
N GLY A 297 -7.84 -15.41 -2.44
CA GLY A 297 -8.12 -14.17 -1.75
C GLY A 297 -8.59 -13.11 -2.74
N PRO A 298 -8.94 -11.91 -2.27
CA PRO A 298 -9.32 -10.84 -3.17
C PRO A 298 -8.20 -10.50 -4.17
N ALA A 299 -8.56 -9.85 -5.29
CA ALA A 299 -7.56 -9.29 -6.18
C ALA A 299 -6.81 -8.15 -5.47
N ASP A 300 -5.58 -7.87 -5.89
CA ASP A 300 -4.83 -6.77 -5.29
C ASP A 300 -5.46 -5.39 -5.62
N GLY A 301 -5.44 -4.48 -4.64
CA GLY A 301 -6.07 -3.16 -4.72
C GLY A 301 -7.53 -3.10 -4.25
N HIS A 302 -8.14 -1.91 -4.40
CA HIS A 302 -9.52 -1.63 -3.97
C HIS A 302 -10.57 -2.08 -5.01
N GLY A 303 -11.80 -1.57 -4.92
CA GLY A 303 -12.91 -1.91 -5.84
C GLY A 303 -13.94 -2.86 -5.25
N PHE A 304 -14.06 -2.93 -3.93
CA PHE A 304 -14.85 -3.97 -3.26
C PHE A 304 -16.37 -3.80 -3.37
N GLY A 305 -16.86 -2.63 -3.77
CA GLY A 305 -18.30 -2.34 -3.80
C GLY A 305 -19.01 -2.68 -2.48
N THR A 306 -20.31 -2.95 -2.56
CA THR A 306 -21.15 -3.34 -1.41
C THR A 306 -21.83 -4.67 -1.68
N SER A 307 -21.99 -5.51 -0.66
CA SER A 307 -22.72 -6.77 -0.74
C SER A 307 -23.60 -6.97 0.50
N ASP A 308 -24.74 -7.65 0.35
CA ASP A 308 -25.57 -8.07 1.49
C ASP A 308 -24.83 -9.08 2.41
N TRP A 309 -23.70 -9.63 1.93
CA TRP A 309 -22.81 -10.46 2.74
C TRP A 309 -21.84 -9.64 3.59
N ASP A 310 -21.81 -8.31 3.49
CA ASP A 310 -21.05 -7.48 4.42
C ASP A 310 -21.71 -7.46 5.80
N ALA A 311 -20.91 -7.41 6.86
CA ALA A 311 -21.40 -7.38 8.24
C ALA A 311 -21.67 -5.96 8.77
N GLY A 312 -21.35 -4.93 7.98
CA GLY A 312 -21.45 -3.53 8.41
C GLY A 312 -20.36 -3.11 9.40
N ASP A 313 -19.28 -3.88 9.52
CA ASP A 313 -18.09 -3.50 10.28
C ASP A 313 -17.23 -2.48 9.52
N TYR A 314 -16.43 -1.70 10.25
CA TYR A 314 -15.71 -0.56 9.68
C TYR A 314 -14.28 -0.48 10.23
N ASP A 315 -13.30 -0.49 9.32
CA ASP A 315 -11.89 -0.32 9.67
C ASP A 315 -11.56 1.17 9.77
N THR A 316 -11.33 1.63 11.00
CA THR A 316 -11.04 3.03 11.31
C THR A 316 -9.65 3.47 10.85
N LEU A 317 -8.69 2.56 10.66
CA LEU A 317 -7.37 2.90 10.13
C LEU A 317 -7.39 3.07 8.62
N ALA A 318 -8.09 2.16 7.93
CA ALA A 318 -8.29 2.24 6.47
C ALA A 318 -9.29 3.36 6.08
N GLY A 319 -10.24 3.69 6.95
CA GLY A 319 -11.34 4.62 6.65
C GLY A 319 -12.38 4.00 5.71
N LEU A 320 -12.53 2.67 5.73
CA LEU A 320 -13.35 1.92 4.79
C LEU A 320 -14.13 0.79 5.49
N PRO A 321 -15.30 0.39 4.96
CA PRO A 321 -16.01 -0.79 5.44
C PRO A 321 -15.14 -2.05 5.37
N SER A 322 -15.20 -2.87 6.41
CA SER A 322 -14.51 -4.16 6.44
C SER A 322 -15.29 -5.17 5.59
N VAL A 323 -14.57 -5.88 4.72
CA VAL A 323 -15.12 -6.91 3.84
C VAL A 323 -14.77 -8.33 4.30
N THR A 324 -14.13 -8.49 5.47
CA THR A 324 -13.69 -9.81 5.96
C THR A 324 -14.82 -10.83 6.00
N ASP A 325 -15.95 -10.50 6.62
CA ASP A 325 -17.09 -11.43 6.76
C ASP A 325 -17.56 -12.00 5.42
N ARG A 326 -17.62 -11.15 4.39
CA ARG A 326 -18.01 -11.56 3.04
C ARG A 326 -17.12 -12.68 2.51
N TYR A 327 -15.80 -12.52 2.68
CA TYR A 327 -14.82 -13.51 2.22
C TYR A 327 -14.76 -14.74 3.12
N ILE A 328 -14.89 -14.59 4.44
CA ILE A 328 -14.97 -15.73 5.36
C ILE A 328 -16.17 -16.61 5.04
N LYS A 329 -17.34 -16.01 4.77
CA LYS A 329 -18.50 -16.77 4.30
C LYS A 329 -18.21 -17.53 3.01
N PHE A 330 -17.60 -16.88 2.03
CA PHE A 330 -17.22 -17.52 0.77
C PHE A 330 -16.25 -18.69 0.99
N PHE A 331 -15.21 -18.50 1.80
CA PHE A 331 -14.22 -19.54 2.11
C PHE A 331 -14.84 -20.73 2.85
N ASN A 332 -15.75 -20.48 3.80
CA ASN A 332 -16.51 -21.54 4.45
C ASN A 332 -17.30 -22.37 3.43
N LEU A 333 -18.00 -21.73 2.49
CA LEU A 333 -18.78 -22.44 1.46
C LEU A 333 -17.89 -23.28 0.53
N VAL A 334 -16.68 -22.81 0.21
CA VAL A 334 -15.71 -23.60 -0.55
C VAL A 334 -15.24 -24.81 0.26
N LEU A 335 -14.87 -24.60 1.52
CA LEU A 335 -14.38 -25.66 2.41
C LEU A 335 -15.45 -26.70 2.73
N ASP A 336 -16.70 -26.28 2.97
CA ASP A 336 -17.85 -27.17 3.20
C ASP A 336 -18.07 -28.15 2.04
N ASP A 337 -17.73 -27.76 0.82
CA ASP A 337 -17.81 -28.62 -0.35
C ASP A 337 -16.58 -29.55 -0.46
N VAL A 338 -15.37 -29.01 -0.46
CA VAL A 338 -14.16 -29.81 -0.72
C VAL A 338 -13.78 -30.73 0.44
N GLN A 339 -14.06 -30.36 1.69
CA GLN A 339 -13.71 -31.18 2.86
C GLN A 339 -14.56 -32.45 2.99
N GLN A 340 -15.60 -32.61 2.16
CA GLN A 340 -16.33 -33.87 2.06
C GLN A 340 -15.45 -35.01 1.53
N ASP A 341 -14.52 -34.69 0.62
CA ASP A 341 -13.59 -35.65 0.02
C ASP A 341 -12.13 -35.44 0.49
N TYR A 342 -11.79 -34.22 0.91
CA TYR A 342 -10.45 -33.82 1.36
C TYR A 342 -10.52 -33.19 2.76
N PRO A 343 -10.82 -33.96 3.83
CA PRO A 343 -11.14 -33.42 5.17
C PRO A 343 -9.98 -32.64 5.81
N ASP A 344 -8.76 -32.86 5.33
CA ASP A 344 -7.56 -32.24 5.87
C ASP A 344 -7.17 -30.91 5.23
N VAL A 345 -7.77 -30.56 4.10
CA VAL A 345 -7.46 -29.30 3.40
C VAL A 345 -7.96 -28.07 4.18
N GLY A 346 -7.13 -27.06 4.28
CA GLY A 346 -7.45 -25.70 4.73
C GLY A 346 -7.46 -24.69 3.59
N LEU A 347 -7.59 -23.42 3.94
CA LEU A 347 -7.58 -22.31 2.98
C LEU A 347 -6.79 -21.12 3.53
N ALA A 348 -5.85 -20.61 2.76
CA ALA A 348 -4.96 -19.53 3.16
C ALA A 348 -5.17 -18.29 2.27
N PHE A 349 -5.25 -17.10 2.90
CA PHE A 349 -5.52 -15.83 2.25
C PHE A 349 -4.72 -14.69 2.88
N PHE A 350 -4.41 -13.63 2.12
CA PHE A 350 -3.84 -12.43 2.71
C PHE A 350 -4.88 -11.69 3.55
N CYS A 351 -4.51 -11.33 4.76
CA CYS A 351 -5.32 -10.53 5.66
C CYS A 351 -4.69 -9.13 5.71
N TYR A 352 -5.15 -8.24 4.82
CA TYR A 352 -4.59 -6.90 4.61
C TYR A 352 -5.68 -5.92 4.20
N ASP A 353 -5.35 -4.61 4.25
CA ASP A 353 -6.25 -3.51 3.87
C ASP A 353 -7.66 -3.64 4.49
N THR A 354 -8.73 -3.61 3.69
CA THR A 354 -10.13 -3.64 4.17
C THR A 354 -10.60 -5.02 4.65
N TYR A 355 -9.74 -6.02 4.71
CA TYR A 355 -10.03 -7.39 5.18
C TYR A 355 -8.96 -7.88 6.16
N MET A 356 -8.42 -6.94 6.93
CA MET A 356 -7.47 -7.19 8.02
C MET A 356 -8.17 -7.57 9.33
N LEU A 357 -9.38 -7.05 9.57
CA LEU A 357 -10.12 -7.27 10.81
C LEU A 357 -10.65 -8.71 10.90
N PRO A 358 -10.61 -9.38 12.06
CA PRO A 358 -11.36 -10.62 12.28
C PRO A 358 -12.86 -10.44 11.99
N PRO A 359 -13.54 -11.46 11.43
CA PRO A 359 -14.97 -11.37 11.12
C PRO A 359 -15.80 -11.13 12.39
N VAL A 360 -16.89 -10.37 12.25
CA VAL A 360 -17.78 -10.03 13.38
C VAL A 360 -19.12 -10.76 13.34
N ARG A 361 -19.49 -11.35 12.20
CA ARG A 361 -20.75 -12.08 11.99
C ARG A 361 -20.51 -13.55 11.64
N GLU A 362 -19.57 -13.82 10.74
CA GLU A 362 -19.28 -15.17 10.27
C GLU A 362 -18.25 -15.85 11.19
N ILE A 363 -18.49 -17.13 11.49
CA ILE A 363 -17.54 -17.96 12.23
C ILE A 363 -16.67 -18.67 11.20
N PRO A 364 -15.35 -18.42 11.14
CA PRO A 364 -14.49 -19.07 10.16
C PRO A 364 -14.34 -20.56 10.46
N ASN A 365 -14.23 -21.37 9.41
CA ASN A 365 -13.68 -22.72 9.53
C ASN A 365 -12.28 -22.62 10.16
N ARG A 366 -12.01 -23.46 11.18
CA ARG A 366 -10.76 -23.38 11.95
C ARG A 366 -9.50 -23.63 11.11
N LYS A 367 -9.62 -24.28 9.95
CA LYS A 367 -8.53 -24.53 8.98
C LYS A 367 -8.32 -23.38 7.99
N ILE A 368 -8.99 -22.24 8.17
CA ILE A 368 -8.63 -21.00 7.47
C ILE A 368 -7.37 -20.42 8.10
N VAL A 369 -6.38 -20.08 7.28
CA VAL A 369 -5.10 -19.51 7.72
C VAL A 369 -4.97 -18.08 7.20
N PRO A 370 -5.27 -17.05 8.02
CA PRO A 370 -5.02 -15.67 7.64
C PRO A 370 -3.51 -15.39 7.64
N ALA A 371 -3.03 -14.75 6.59
CA ALA A 371 -1.67 -14.21 6.53
C ALA A 371 -1.69 -12.72 6.82
N LEU A 372 -1.43 -12.37 8.06
CA LEU A 372 -1.55 -10.99 8.53
C LEU A 372 -0.45 -10.13 7.89
N ALA A 373 -0.88 -9.18 7.05
CA ALA A 373 0.00 -8.25 6.35
C ALA A 373 -0.29 -6.80 6.81
N PRO A 374 0.47 -6.28 7.78
CA PRO A 374 0.19 -5.00 8.44
C PRO A 374 0.57 -3.78 7.57
N ILE A 375 -0.06 -3.64 6.40
CA ILE A 375 0.27 -2.57 5.43
C ILE A 375 -0.24 -1.19 5.88
N ASN A 376 -1.37 -1.14 6.61
CA ASN A 376 -2.07 0.08 7.06
C ASN A 376 -1.72 0.50 8.50
N VAL A 377 -0.62 -0.01 9.04
CA VAL A 377 -0.07 0.39 10.34
C VAL A 377 1.40 0.74 10.17
N ASP A 378 2.00 1.30 11.22
CA ASP A 378 3.43 1.56 11.28
C ASP A 378 4.26 0.34 10.84
N ARG A 379 5.30 0.63 10.05
CA ARG A 379 6.26 -0.35 9.52
C ARG A 379 7.71 -0.01 9.89
N MET A 380 7.92 1.14 10.53
CA MET A 380 9.23 1.60 10.96
C MET A 380 9.51 1.14 12.38
N HIS A 381 8.54 1.34 13.28
CA HIS A 381 8.69 0.95 14.67
C HIS A 381 8.35 -0.53 14.91
N SER A 382 9.07 -1.10 15.87
CA SER A 382 8.87 -2.47 16.34
C SER A 382 7.55 -2.62 17.12
N ALA A 383 6.94 -3.79 17.05
CA ALA A 383 5.76 -4.12 17.87
C ALA A 383 5.99 -4.15 19.38
N ALA A 384 7.25 -4.14 19.83
CA ALA A 384 7.61 -3.97 21.23
C ALA A 384 7.64 -2.49 21.69
N ASP A 385 7.55 -1.53 20.78
CA ASP A 385 7.58 -0.11 21.11
C ASP A 385 6.37 0.29 21.99
N PRO A 386 6.59 0.77 23.23
CA PRO A 386 5.51 1.23 24.10
C PRO A 386 4.84 2.53 23.62
N ALA A 387 5.44 3.30 22.71
CA ALA A 387 4.84 4.48 22.10
C ALA A 387 3.95 4.12 20.89
N GLY A 388 4.36 3.14 20.08
CA GLY A 388 3.64 2.62 18.92
C GLY A 388 2.32 1.90 19.24
N TRP A 389 1.20 2.63 19.29
CA TRP A 389 -0.11 2.00 19.51
C TRP A 389 -0.59 1.16 18.32
N GLU A 390 -0.21 1.51 17.08
CA GLU A 390 -0.60 0.81 15.86
C GLU A 390 -0.01 -0.60 15.78
N ARG A 391 1.27 -0.77 16.11
CA ARG A 391 1.88 -2.10 16.15
C ARG A 391 1.26 -2.97 17.24
N ARG A 392 0.91 -2.39 18.40
CA ARG A 392 0.17 -3.11 19.44
C ARG A 392 -1.28 -3.41 19.03
N TYR A 393 -1.89 -2.56 18.19
CA TYR A 393 -3.19 -2.84 17.59
C TYR A 393 -3.10 -4.07 16.69
N PHE A 394 -2.05 -4.15 15.86
CA PHE A 394 -1.76 -5.35 15.07
C PHE A 394 -1.63 -6.62 15.94
N LEU A 395 -0.88 -6.58 17.05
CA LEU A 395 -0.77 -7.73 17.97
C LEU A 395 -2.13 -8.15 18.55
N ARG A 396 -3.02 -7.19 18.85
CA ARG A 396 -4.40 -7.52 19.28
C ARG A 396 -5.22 -8.18 18.17
N LEU A 397 -5.00 -7.81 16.91
CA LEU A 397 -5.64 -8.50 15.79
C LEU A 397 -5.14 -9.93 15.67
N ALA A 398 -3.83 -10.17 15.86
CA ALA A 398 -3.26 -11.51 15.89
C ALA A 398 -3.85 -12.39 17.00
N ASP A 399 -4.00 -11.84 18.21
CA ASP A 399 -4.68 -12.55 19.32
C ASP A 399 -6.13 -12.92 18.95
N ARG A 400 -6.88 -11.96 18.41
CA ARG A 400 -8.28 -12.18 18.02
C ARG A 400 -8.42 -13.20 16.88
N TRP A 401 -7.52 -13.21 15.91
CA TRP A 401 -7.49 -14.25 14.88
C TRP A 401 -7.18 -15.62 15.49
N SER A 402 -6.22 -15.69 16.42
CA SER A 402 -5.85 -16.94 17.12
C SER A 402 -6.99 -17.54 17.96
N GLU A 403 -7.99 -16.75 18.35
CA GLU A 403 -9.21 -17.25 19.00
C GLU A 403 -10.17 -17.96 18.02
N LEU A 404 -10.09 -17.63 16.72
CA LEU A 404 -11.04 -18.06 15.70
C LEU A 404 -10.52 -19.21 14.81
N VAL A 405 -9.21 -19.28 14.60
CA VAL A 405 -8.56 -20.26 13.70
C VAL A 405 -7.49 -21.08 14.42
N ASP A 406 -7.12 -22.22 13.87
CA ASP A 406 -6.07 -23.09 14.44
C ASP A 406 -4.66 -22.53 14.20
N ALA A 407 -4.48 -21.69 13.18
CA ALA A 407 -3.19 -21.17 12.78
C ALA A 407 -3.27 -19.86 11.98
N TRP A 408 -2.22 -19.04 12.06
CA TRP A 408 -2.02 -17.87 11.20
C TRP A 408 -0.54 -17.70 10.84
N SER A 409 -0.26 -16.96 9.75
CA SER A 409 1.11 -16.68 9.28
C SER A 409 1.41 -15.19 9.27
N TYR A 410 2.67 -14.82 9.50
CA TYR A 410 3.08 -13.42 9.46
C TYR A 410 3.59 -13.04 8.07
N ARG A 411 2.97 -12.02 7.48
CA ARG A 411 3.45 -11.34 6.27
C ARG A 411 3.95 -9.93 6.58
N GLY A 412 5.08 -9.84 7.27
CA GLY A 412 5.69 -8.57 7.68
C GLY A 412 6.40 -7.82 6.56
N TYR A 413 6.92 -6.63 6.89
CA TYR A 413 7.77 -5.80 6.04
C TYR A 413 9.09 -5.53 6.77
N LEU A 414 10.23 -5.78 6.12
CA LEU A 414 11.57 -5.40 6.62
C LEU A 414 12.19 -4.28 5.76
N PHE A 415 11.36 -3.40 5.22
CA PHE A 415 11.75 -2.21 4.48
C PHE A 415 10.65 -1.14 4.63
N ASN A 416 11.00 0.13 4.40
CA ASN A 416 9.99 1.18 4.26
C ASN A 416 9.28 1.01 2.89
N LEU A 417 7.99 0.68 2.92
CA LEU A 417 7.19 0.54 1.69
C LEU A 417 7.04 1.90 1.01
N ALA A 418 7.01 1.89 -0.33
CA ALA A 418 6.92 3.09 -1.14
C ALA A 418 7.97 4.11 -0.69
N ASP A 419 9.25 3.81 -0.98
CA ASP A 419 10.40 4.59 -0.56
C ASP A 419 11.44 4.68 -1.69
N PRO A 420 12.04 5.86 -1.94
CA PRO A 420 12.98 6.08 -3.03
C PRO A 420 14.41 5.59 -2.76
N GLY A 421 14.65 4.87 -1.66
CA GLY A 421 15.98 4.39 -1.26
C GLY A 421 16.62 5.28 -0.19
N LEU A 422 15.82 5.76 0.75
CA LEU A 422 16.31 6.53 1.90
C LEU A 422 16.97 5.62 2.94
N PRO A 423 17.79 6.18 3.85
CA PRO A 423 18.34 5.43 4.97
C PRO A 423 17.24 4.70 5.76
N PHE A 424 17.38 3.38 5.90
CA PHE A 424 16.42 2.51 6.57
C PHE A 424 17.13 1.43 7.39
N SER A 425 16.50 0.96 8.48
CA SER A 425 16.97 -0.15 9.31
C SER A 425 15.83 -1.08 9.69
N GLY A 426 15.90 -2.33 9.21
CA GLY A 426 15.00 -3.42 9.61
C GLY A 426 15.41 -4.12 10.92
N ILE A 427 16.46 -3.66 11.61
CA ILE A 427 17.06 -4.37 12.75
C ILE A 427 16.11 -4.43 13.95
N GLY A 428 15.50 -3.30 14.32
CA GLY A 428 14.54 -3.23 15.43
C GLY A 428 13.34 -4.15 15.20
N PRO A 429 12.61 -4.01 14.08
CA PRO A 429 11.52 -4.91 13.73
C PRO A 429 11.92 -6.39 13.72
N ALA A 430 13.02 -6.78 13.08
CA ALA A 430 13.44 -8.19 13.04
C ALA A 430 13.73 -8.75 14.45
N ARG A 431 14.46 -7.97 15.27
CA ARG A 431 14.84 -8.36 16.63
C ARG A 431 13.64 -8.59 17.55
N ASP A 432 12.66 -7.71 17.49
CA ASP A 432 11.59 -7.65 18.47
C ASP A 432 10.35 -8.41 18.03
N GLU A 433 10.02 -8.38 16.73
CA GLU A 433 8.74 -8.90 16.24
C GLU A 433 8.75 -10.41 16.03
N PHE A 434 9.84 -10.99 15.56
CA PHE A 434 9.87 -12.43 15.28
C PHE A 434 9.61 -13.29 16.52
N PRO A 435 10.18 -12.99 17.70
CA PRO A 435 9.80 -13.65 18.95
C PRO A 435 8.33 -13.42 19.32
N LEU A 436 7.81 -12.20 19.10
CA LEU A 436 6.41 -11.88 19.38
C LEU A 436 5.44 -12.66 18.47
N MET A 437 5.79 -12.93 17.22
CA MET A 437 4.92 -13.72 16.33
C MET A 437 4.72 -15.15 16.88
N VAL A 438 5.76 -15.75 17.47
CA VAL A 438 5.65 -17.05 18.16
C VAL A 438 4.80 -16.91 19.43
N GLU A 439 5.02 -15.86 20.22
CA GLU A 439 4.25 -15.62 21.46
C GLU A 439 2.74 -15.47 21.20
N HIS A 440 2.38 -14.81 20.11
CA HIS A 440 1.00 -14.54 19.69
C HIS A 440 0.40 -15.64 18.79
N GLY A 441 1.03 -16.82 18.72
CA GLY A 441 0.42 -18.02 18.13
C GLY A 441 0.59 -18.20 16.62
N SER A 442 1.53 -17.51 15.98
CA SER A 442 1.88 -17.80 14.58
C SER A 442 2.55 -19.18 14.48
N SER A 443 2.04 -20.04 13.60
CA SER A 443 2.48 -21.44 13.49
C SER A 443 2.83 -21.89 12.06
N GLU A 444 2.34 -21.23 11.01
CA GLU A 444 2.56 -21.68 9.61
C GLU A 444 3.78 -21.03 8.92
N GLY A 445 4.46 -20.13 9.62
CA GLY A 445 5.76 -19.57 9.20
C GLY A 445 5.80 -18.06 8.99
N LEU A 446 7.02 -17.57 8.73
CA LEU A 446 7.34 -16.18 8.49
C LEU A 446 7.61 -15.94 7.00
N ARG A 447 6.85 -15.05 6.39
CA ARG A 447 7.14 -14.51 5.06
C ARG A 447 7.23 -13.00 5.12
N VAL A 448 8.43 -12.46 5.28
CA VAL A 448 8.61 -11.00 5.28
C VAL A 448 8.88 -10.51 3.87
N GLU A 449 8.25 -9.40 3.50
CA GLU A 449 8.58 -8.69 2.28
C GLU A 449 9.82 -7.83 2.51
N VAL A 450 10.73 -7.87 1.55
CA VAL A 450 11.96 -7.07 1.53
C VAL A 450 12.07 -6.31 0.21
N SER A 451 12.93 -5.30 0.18
CA SER A 451 13.38 -4.67 -1.06
C SER A 451 14.89 -4.63 -1.02
N ALA A 452 15.55 -5.70 -1.48
CA ALA A 452 16.96 -6.00 -1.22
C ALA A 452 17.91 -4.87 -1.62
N SER A 453 18.12 -3.92 -0.69
CA SER A 453 18.95 -2.74 -0.86
C SER A 453 20.18 -2.95 -0.01
N TRP A 454 21.13 -3.74 -0.53
CA TRP A 454 22.22 -4.30 0.26
C TRP A 454 23.10 -3.25 0.97
N GLY A 455 23.09 -1.99 0.51
CA GLY A 455 23.77 -0.88 1.21
C GLY A 455 23.18 -0.55 2.58
N TYR A 456 21.87 -0.66 2.76
CA TYR A 456 21.19 -0.45 4.05
C TYR A 456 20.80 -1.76 4.74
N ASP A 457 20.30 -2.74 3.97
CA ASP A 457 19.56 -3.87 4.52
C ASP A 457 20.44 -5.06 4.93
N ALA A 458 21.69 -5.15 4.43
CA ALA A 458 22.54 -6.33 4.65
C ALA A 458 22.69 -6.76 6.14
N PRO A 459 22.93 -5.85 7.10
CA PRO A 459 23.00 -6.24 8.51
C PRO A 459 21.66 -6.75 9.05
N ALA A 460 20.54 -6.13 8.63
CA ALA A 460 19.20 -6.51 9.05
C ALA A 460 18.79 -7.88 8.48
N PHE A 461 19.13 -8.16 7.22
CA PHE A 461 18.87 -9.44 6.59
C PHE A 461 19.71 -10.56 7.19
N TYR A 462 21.00 -10.31 7.45
CA TYR A 462 21.84 -11.27 8.15
C TYR A 462 21.27 -11.59 9.55
N LEU A 463 20.84 -10.59 10.31
CA LEU A 463 20.19 -10.81 11.60
C LEU A 463 18.87 -11.58 11.45
N ALA A 464 18.01 -11.15 10.53
CA ALA A 464 16.68 -11.70 10.35
C ALA A 464 16.71 -13.19 9.95
N THR A 465 17.65 -13.62 9.11
CA THR A 465 17.82 -15.05 8.77
C THR A 465 18.16 -15.90 10.00
N LYS A 466 19.05 -15.41 10.88
CA LYS A 466 19.38 -16.11 12.13
C LYS A 466 18.19 -16.18 13.08
N LEU A 467 17.41 -15.11 13.21
CA LEU A 467 16.22 -15.07 14.06
C LEU A 467 15.04 -15.86 13.50
N MET A 468 14.90 -15.96 12.17
CA MET A 468 13.92 -16.83 11.52
C MET A 468 14.22 -18.31 11.80
N TRP A 469 15.50 -18.67 11.92
CA TRP A 469 15.91 -20.01 12.32
C TRP A 469 15.72 -20.24 13.83
N GLN A 470 16.19 -19.29 14.65
CA GLN A 470 16.15 -19.36 16.10
C GLN A 470 15.74 -18.01 16.71
N THR A 471 14.47 -17.86 17.09
CA THR A 471 13.92 -16.57 17.54
C THR A 471 14.45 -16.10 18.89
N ASP A 472 14.94 -17.00 19.73
CA ASP A 472 15.52 -16.66 21.05
C ASP A 472 17.03 -16.33 20.98
N ALA A 473 17.63 -16.33 19.78
CA ALA A 473 19.04 -16.00 19.61
C ALA A 473 19.33 -14.54 19.99
N ASN A 474 20.47 -14.30 20.63
CA ASN A 474 20.86 -12.95 21.03
C ASN A 474 21.34 -12.14 19.79
N PRO A 475 20.72 -10.99 19.48
CA PRO A 475 21.08 -10.17 18.31
C PRO A 475 22.48 -9.55 18.41
N VAL A 476 22.98 -9.27 19.61
CA VAL A 476 24.24 -8.52 19.80
C VAL A 476 25.47 -9.29 19.25
N PRO A 477 25.69 -10.57 19.59
CA PRO A 477 26.76 -11.36 18.97
C PRO A 477 26.64 -11.47 17.45
N ILE A 478 25.42 -11.62 16.92
CA ILE A 478 25.15 -11.79 15.48
C ILE A 478 25.56 -10.52 14.72
N LEU A 479 25.13 -9.34 15.19
CA LEU A 479 25.50 -8.06 14.58
C LEU A 479 26.99 -7.75 14.74
N ARG A 480 27.60 -8.08 15.89
CA ARG A 480 29.06 -7.93 16.07
C ARG A 480 29.83 -8.76 15.05
N GLU A 481 29.42 -10.01 14.87
CA GLU A 481 30.02 -10.92 13.90
C GLU A 481 29.90 -10.35 12.48
N PHE A 482 28.69 -9.92 12.08
CA PHE A 482 28.48 -9.29 10.79
C PHE A 482 29.42 -8.09 10.58
N MET A 483 29.45 -7.14 11.52
CA MET A 483 30.28 -5.94 11.41
C MET A 483 31.77 -6.27 11.29
N THR A 484 32.23 -7.25 12.07
CA THR A 484 33.64 -7.67 12.08
C THR A 484 34.01 -8.38 10.78
N ALA A 485 33.19 -9.32 10.33
CA ALA A 485 33.43 -10.08 9.10
C ALA A 485 33.32 -9.20 7.85
N ALA A 486 32.32 -8.31 7.80
CA ALA A 486 32.10 -7.43 6.67
C ALA A 486 33.19 -6.37 6.54
N TYR A 487 33.56 -5.72 7.63
CA TYR A 487 34.31 -4.46 7.52
C TYR A 487 35.71 -4.52 8.15
N GLY A 488 36.06 -5.61 8.84
CA GLY A 488 37.39 -5.80 9.43
C GLY A 488 37.82 -4.59 10.27
N PRO A 489 38.96 -3.95 9.98
CA PRO A 489 39.38 -2.72 10.65
C PRO A 489 38.35 -1.58 10.61
N ALA A 490 37.52 -1.49 9.57
CA ALA A 490 36.46 -0.48 9.43
C ALA A 490 35.16 -0.84 10.20
N ALA A 491 35.13 -1.93 10.97
CA ALA A 491 33.93 -2.38 11.69
C ALA A 491 33.39 -1.34 12.69
N ALA A 492 34.26 -0.60 13.39
CA ALA A 492 33.84 0.38 14.37
C ALA A 492 33.07 1.57 13.76
N PRO A 493 33.59 2.30 12.75
CA PRO A 493 32.81 3.35 12.08
C PRO A 493 31.55 2.82 11.39
N MET A 494 31.61 1.66 10.72
CA MET A 494 30.41 1.07 10.11
C MET A 494 29.34 0.69 11.13
N ALA A 495 29.73 0.18 12.30
CA ALA A 495 28.79 -0.09 13.38
C ALA A 495 28.12 1.20 13.89
N ARG A 496 28.85 2.32 13.98
CA ARG A 496 28.27 3.62 14.36
C ARG A 496 27.34 4.17 13.29
N TYR A 497 27.69 4.02 12.01
CA TYR A 497 26.85 4.40 10.87
C TYR A 497 25.47 3.69 10.92
N TYR A 498 25.45 2.36 10.96
CA TYR A 498 24.19 1.61 10.99
C TYR A 498 23.41 1.80 12.30
N ALA A 499 24.12 2.00 13.43
CA ALA A 499 23.49 2.32 14.70
C ALA A 499 22.73 3.66 14.63
N ALA A 500 23.38 4.70 14.11
CA ALA A 500 22.79 6.02 14.00
C ALA A 500 21.54 6.03 13.09
N ILE A 501 21.53 5.26 12.01
CA ILE A 501 20.33 5.06 11.19
C ILE A 501 19.24 4.37 12.00
N SER A 502 19.57 3.26 12.67
CA SER A 502 18.61 2.49 13.44
C SER A 502 18.03 3.27 14.63
N ASP A 503 18.83 4.09 15.29
CA ASP A 503 18.44 4.89 16.45
C ASP A 503 17.54 6.05 16.02
N ALA A 504 17.91 6.77 14.95
CA ALA A 504 17.08 7.84 14.39
C ALA A 504 15.67 7.36 14.06
N MET A 505 15.54 6.17 13.47
CA MET A 505 14.25 5.57 13.15
C MET A 505 13.48 5.09 14.38
N ALA A 506 14.17 4.49 15.37
CA ALA A 506 13.51 3.98 16.57
C ALA A 506 13.05 5.08 17.53
N GLU A 507 13.71 6.24 17.52
CA GLU A 507 13.40 7.39 18.37
C GLU A 507 12.44 8.40 17.69
N ALA A 508 12.19 8.22 16.39
CA ALA A 508 11.34 9.10 15.62
C ALA A 508 9.89 9.12 16.17
N PRO A 509 9.33 10.29 16.51
CA PRO A 509 7.92 10.39 16.91
C PRO A 509 6.95 10.27 15.72
N TYR A 510 7.44 9.83 14.56
CA TYR A 510 6.71 9.74 13.30
C TYR A 510 6.43 8.27 13.00
N SER A 511 5.19 7.83 13.07
CA SER A 511 4.82 6.49 12.59
C SER A 511 4.70 6.49 11.07
N ALA A 512 5.16 5.43 10.40
CA ALA A 512 5.40 5.46 8.96
C ALA A 512 4.16 5.74 8.08
N GLY A 513 4.46 6.36 6.93
CA GLY A 513 3.75 6.34 5.66
C GLY A 513 4.32 7.37 4.66
N ARG A 514 5.14 6.92 3.70
CA ARG A 514 6.07 7.69 2.83
C ARG A 514 7.13 8.56 3.51
N TRP A 515 8.20 8.76 2.76
CA TRP A 515 9.40 9.58 2.99
C TRP A 515 9.21 11.03 3.48
N PHE A 516 7.98 11.55 3.62
CA PHE A 516 7.76 12.98 3.91
C PHE A 516 8.43 13.44 5.21
N ASP A 517 8.35 12.62 6.26
CA ASP A 517 8.95 12.94 7.55
C ASP A 517 10.46 12.56 7.62
N HIS A 518 11.04 11.96 6.57
CA HIS A 518 12.44 11.50 6.62
C HIS A 518 13.45 12.65 6.70
N THR A 519 13.09 13.85 6.26
CA THR A 519 13.92 15.04 6.48
C THR A 519 14.00 15.45 7.95
N GLU A 520 13.01 15.06 8.77
CA GLU A 520 13.00 15.26 10.23
C GLU A 520 13.65 14.08 10.97
N ILE A 521 13.47 12.85 10.48
CA ILE A 521 14.14 11.64 11.01
C ILE A 521 15.66 11.74 10.77
N PHE A 522 16.05 12.23 9.59
CA PHE A 522 17.44 12.39 9.16
C PHE A 522 17.75 13.88 8.94
N PRO A 523 17.92 14.68 10.01
CA PRO A 523 18.29 16.07 9.89
C PRO A 523 19.68 16.23 9.27
N ALA A 524 19.99 17.41 8.74
CA ALA A 524 21.24 17.66 7.99
C ALA A 524 22.49 17.30 8.79
N GLN A 525 22.49 17.60 10.09
CA GLN A 525 23.59 17.31 11.00
C GLN A 525 23.82 15.81 11.17
N LEU A 526 22.74 15.01 11.21
CA LEU A 526 22.86 13.55 11.28
C LEU A 526 23.42 13.00 9.98
N MET A 527 22.92 13.46 8.82
CA MET A 527 23.45 13.04 7.52
C MET A 527 24.94 13.36 7.35
N THR A 528 25.39 14.53 7.80
CA THR A 528 26.83 14.85 7.83
C THR A 528 27.62 13.89 8.72
N SER A 529 27.10 13.55 9.91
CA SER A 529 27.80 12.59 10.78
C SER A 529 27.85 11.18 10.20
N LEU A 530 26.83 10.76 9.46
CA LEU A 530 26.82 9.48 8.74
C LEU A 530 27.87 9.47 7.63
N ASP A 531 28.01 10.57 6.88
CA ASP A 531 29.05 10.75 5.86
C ASP A 531 30.47 10.71 6.46
N ASP A 532 30.66 11.34 7.62
CA ASP A 532 31.94 11.30 8.35
C ASP A 532 32.32 9.86 8.76
N GLU A 533 31.36 9.08 9.26
CA GLU A 533 31.58 7.67 9.62
C GLU A 533 31.88 6.80 8.38
N LEU A 534 31.17 7.00 7.27
CA LEU A 534 31.47 6.31 6.02
C LEU A 534 32.85 6.68 5.47
N SER A 535 33.18 7.97 5.45
CA SER A 535 34.50 8.46 5.00
C SER A 535 35.64 7.90 5.83
N ALA A 536 35.44 7.76 7.15
CA ALA A 536 36.37 7.10 8.04
C ALA A 536 36.49 5.59 7.71
N ALA A 537 35.37 4.91 7.47
CA ALA A 537 35.34 3.51 7.09
C ALA A 537 36.05 3.26 5.75
N GLU A 538 35.79 4.07 4.72
CA GLU A 538 36.45 4.01 3.41
C GLU A 538 37.96 4.17 3.53
N SER A 539 38.38 5.17 4.30
CA SER A 539 39.80 5.42 4.58
C SER A 539 40.46 4.23 5.29
N MET A 540 39.75 3.58 6.22
CA MET A 540 40.24 2.39 6.93
C MET A 540 40.28 1.16 6.02
N ALA A 541 39.23 0.93 5.23
CA ALA A 541 39.12 -0.15 4.26
C ALA A 541 40.24 -0.08 3.23
N ALA A 542 40.48 1.09 2.63
CA ALA A 542 41.54 1.30 1.65
C ALA A 542 42.95 0.95 2.18
N ARG A 543 43.20 1.14 3.48
CA ARG A 543 44.48 0.78 4.12
C ARG A 543 44.69 -0.71 4.34
N THR A 544 43.63 -1.52 4.23
CA THR A 544 43.72 -2.98 4.37
C THR A 544 44.33 -3.65 3.15
N GLY A 545 44.11 -3.08 1.96
CA GLY A 545 44.41 -3.75 0.68
C GLY A 545 43.51 -4.94 0.36
N ASP A 546 42.42 -5.13 1.11
CA ASP A 546 41.40 -6.16 0.86
C ASP A 546 40.27 -5.55 0.03
N ASP A 547 40.22 -5.91 -1.26
CA ASP A 547 39.22 -5.43 -2.21
C ASP A 547 37.78 -5.77 -1.76
N GLY A 548 37.58 -6.88 -1.05
CA GLY A 548 36.27 -7.27 -0.53
C GLY A 548 35.79 -6.36 0.61
N ILE A 549 36.68 -5.93 1.51
CA ILE A 549 36.33 -4.94 2.55
C ILE A 549 36.00 -3.59 1.89
N VAL A 550 36.81 -3.15 0.92
CA VAL A 550 36.58 -1.90 0.19
C VAL A 550 35.24 -1.92 -0.51
N ASP A 551 34.92 -3.00 -1.23
CA ASP A 551 33.67 -3.19 -1.96
C ASP A 551 32.45 -3.16 -1.03
N ARG A 552 32.48 -3.89 0.10
CA ARG A 552 31.37 -3.92 1.05
C ARG A 552 31.10 -2.56 1.71
N VAL A 553 32.13 -1.73 1.93
CA VAL A 553 31.94 -0.34 2.37
C VAL A 553 31.38 0.52 1.23
N HIS A 554 31.85 0.33 0.01
CA HIS A 554 31.37 1.05 -1.17
C HIS A 554 29.88 0.77 -1.46
N VAL A 555 29.40 -0.45 -1.26
CA VAL A 555 27.96 -0.79 -1.35
C VAL A 555 27.12 0.08 -0.41
N ALA A 556 27.57 0.36 0.81
CA ALA A 556 26.89 1.26 1.74
C ALA A 556 26.97 2.73 1.28
N ARG A 557 28.13 3.16 0.76
CA ARG A 557 28.32 4.50 0.17
C ARG A 557 27.34 4.78 -0.96
N LEU A 558 27.21 3.87 -1.92
CA LEU A 558 26.31 4.03 -3.06
C LEU A 558 24.85 4.23 -2.64
N ALA A 559 24.38 3.52 -1.61
CA ALA A 559 23.05 3.70 -1.07
C ALA A 559 22.91 5.03 -0.30
N PHE A 560 23.95 5.43 0.44
CA PHE A 560 24.02 6.70 1.15
C PHE A 560 23.92 7.91 0.22
N ASP A 561 24.68 7.93 -0.87
CA ASP A 561 24.76 9.08 -1.77
C ASP A 561 23.40 9.41 -2.41
N VAL A 562 22.61 8.38 -2.74
CA VAL A 562 21.22 8.54 -3.20
C VAL A 562 20.35 9.19 -2.13
N GLY A 563 20.41 8.64 -0.91
CA GLY A 563 19.61 9.13 0.21
C GLY A 563 19.96 10.57 0.59
N ASP A 564 21.25 10.92 0.60
CA ASP A 564 21.74 12.25 0.92
C ASP A 564 21.33 13.29 -0.15
N ALA A 565 21.56 12.99 -1.43
CA ALA A 565 21.16 13.87 -2.53
C ALA A 565 19.64 14.08 -2.55
N PHE A 566 18.84 13.02 -2.35
CA PHE A 566 17.39 13.16 -2.33
C PHE A 566 16.89 13.96 -1.11
N LEU A 567 17.45 13.75 0.08
CA LEU A 567 17.08 14.55 1.25
C LEU A 567 17.51 16.02 1.10
N LYS A 568 18.65 16.31 0.47
CA LYS A 568 19.06 17.69 0.10
C LYS A 568 18.06 18.30 -0.86
N SER A 569 17.67 17.57 -1.91
CA SER A 569 16.63 18.01 -2.85
C SER A 569 15.33 18.40 -2.14
N LEU A 570 14.83 17.55 -1.23
CA LEU A 570 13.63 17.85 -0.45
C LEU A 570 13.79 19.08 0.46
N ARG A 571 14.95 19.27 1.09
CA ARG A 571 15.21 20.46 1.92
C ARG A 571 15.21 21.73 1.08
N HIS A 572 15.99 21.77 0.00
CA HIS A 572 15.99 22.91 -0.94
C HIS A 572 14.59 23.19 -1.48
N TRP A 573 13.81 22.14 -1.79
CA TRP A 573 12.44 22.30 -2.27
C TRP A 573 11.53 22.94 -1.19
N ARG A 574 11.64 22.50 0.07
CA ARG A 574 10.91 23.08 1.22
C ARG A 574 11.36 24.52 1.54
N ASP A 575 12.64 24.81 1.35
CA ASP A 575 13.27 26.12 1.56
C ASP A 575 13.13 27.08 0.37
N LEU A 576 12.44 26.62 -0.69
CA LEU A 576 12.10 27.40 -1.88
C LEU A 576 13.29 27.71 -2.80
N GLU A 577 14.35 26.91 -2.70
CA GLU A 577 15.58 26.95 -3.49
C GLU A 577 15.44 25.99 -4.69
N PHE A 578 14.56 26.34 -5.64
CA PHE A 578 14.07 25.38 -6.64
C PHE A 578 15.12 24.93 -7.66
N ALA A 579 16.10 25.77 -8.00
CA ALA A 579 17.17 25.39 -8.92
C ALA A 579 18.08 24.34 -8.28
N GLU A 580 18.44 24.56 -7.02
CA GLU A 580 19.22 23.64 -6.18
C GLU A 580 18.46 22.33 -5.93
N ALA A 581 17.16 22.42 -5.63
CA ALA A 581 16.30 21.24 -5.46
C ALA A 581 16.29 20.34 -6.70
N LYS A 582 16.19 20.93 -7.90
CA LYS A 582 16.24 20.20 -9.17
C LYS A 582 17.61 19.58 -9.40
N ALA A 583 18.68 20.34 -9.18
CA ALA A 583 20.04 19.84 -9.35
C ALA A 583 20.35 18.64 -8.43
N GLU A 584 19.95 18.71 -7.16
CA GLU A 584 20.15 17.59 -6.21
C GLU A 584 19.25 16.38 -6.52
N HIS A 585 18.07 16.60 -7.12
CA HIS A 585 17.24 15.50 -7.60
C HIS A 585 17.87 14.78 -8.79
N GLU A 586 18.48 15.53 -9.71
CA GLU A 586 19.26 14.97 -10.82
C GLU A 586 20.50 14.21 -10.30
N ASN A 587 21.20 14.75 -9.30
CA ASN A 587 22.29 14.04 -8.62
C ASN A 587 21.80 12.73 -7.98
N ALA A 588 20.66 12.75 -7.29
CA ALA A 588 20.07 11.54 -6.71
C ALA A 588 19.72 10.50 -7.79
N ALA A 589 19.19 10.95 -8.94
CA ALA A 589 18.88 10.10 -10.08
C ALA A 589 20.13 9.46 -10.71
N ASP A 590 21.24 10.20 -10.78
CA ASP A 590 22.52 9.70 -11.29
C ASP A 590 23.16 8.70 -10.30
N ALA A 591 23.25 9.07 -9.02
CA ALA A 591 23.73 8.18 -7.96
C ALA A 591 22.90 6.89 -7.89
N PHE A 592 21.58 6.97 -8.12
CA PHE A 592 20.70 5.80 -8.13
C PHE A 592 21.09 4.85 -9.27
N THR A 593 21.47 5.39 -10.43
CA THR A 593 21.91 4.59 -11.59
C THR A 593 23.17 3.80 -11.27
N GLU A 594 24.12 4.40 -10.54
CA GLU A 594 25.31 3.71 -10.05
C GLU A 594 24.96 2.63 -9.02
N ALA A 595 24.12 2.98 -8.03
CA ALA A 595 23.70 2.07 -6.96
C ALA A 595 23.01 0.79 -7.48
N VAL A 596 22.17 0.89 -8.53
CA VAL A 596 21.54 -0.30 -9.13
C VAL A 596 22.42 -1.07 -10.10
N SER A 597 23.52 -0.48 -10.56
CA SER A 597 24.44 -1.13 -11.50
C SER A 597 25.52 -1.96 -10.80
N HIS A 598 25.72 -1.73 -9.50
CA HIS A 598 26.63 -2.50 -8.66
C HIS A 598 26.17 -3.97 -8.47
N LYS A 599 27.11 -4.86 -8.11
CA LYS A 599 26.86 -6.28 -7.83
C LYS A 599 27.49 -6.71 -6.50
N PRO A 600 26.70 -6.94 -5.43
CA PRO A 600 25.24 -6.88 -5.42
C PRO A 600 24.72 -5.45 -5.56
N VAL A 601 23.46 -5.30 -5.95
CA VAL A 601 22.84 -3.95 -6.05
C VAL A 601 22.88 -3.23 -4.70
N ALA A 602 23.31 -1.97 -4.67
CA ALA A 602 23.30 -1.20 -3.42
C ALA A 602 21.89 -0.79 -3.01
N LEU A 603 21.02 -0.51 -3.98
CA LEU A 603 19.60 -0.20 -3.79
C LEU A 603 18.70 -1.07 -4.67
N TYR A 604 17.53 -1.42 -4.14
CA TYR A 604 16.56 -2.20 -4.88
C TYR A 604 15.98 -1.40 -6.08
N PRO A 605 16.02 -1.93 -7.32
CA PRO A 605 15.72 -1.15 -8.53
C PRO A 605 14.31 -0.53 -8.60
N LEU A 606 13.28 -1.17 -8.05
CA LEU A 606 11.91 -0.61 -8.04
C LEU A 606 11.80 0.71 -7.27
N ARG A 607 12.76 1.01 -6.37
CA ARG A 607 12.76 2.26 -5.62
C ARG A 607 12.90 3.49 -6.54
N ARG A 608 13.43 3.32 -7.76
CA ARG A 608 13.49 4.39 -8.76
C ARG A 608 12.12 4.95 -9.12
N ASN A 609 11.08 4.12 -9.09
CA ASN A 609 9.72 4.57 -9.38
C ASN A 609 9.25 5.63 -8.37
N PHE A 610 9.63 5.48 -7.10
CA PHE A 610 9.28 6.41 -6.05
C PHE A 610 10.13 7.68 -6.11
N LEU A 611 11.41 7.58 -6.47
CA LEU A 611 12.24 8.76 -6.73
C LEU A 611 11.64 9.59 -7.87
N ASN A 612 11.22 8.94 -8.96
CA ASN A 612 10.64 9.61 -10.12
C ASN A 612 9.34 10.37 -9.83
N LEU A 613 8.64 10.11 -8.71
CA LEU A 613 7.46 10.87 -8.32
C LEU A 613 7.78 12.35 -8.03
N PHE A 614 9.03 12.67 -7.70
CA PHE A 614 9.49 14.04 -7.44
C PHE A 614 10.03 14.75 -8.67
N SER A 615 10.28 14.04 -9.77
CA SER A 615 10.85 14.63 -10.99
C SER A 615 10.00 15.79 -11.52
N ASP A 616 8.69 15.61 -11.60
CA ASP A 616 7.76 16.65 -12.04
C ASP A 616 7.64 17.80 -11.01
N PRO A 617 7.37 17.54 -9.70
CA PRO A 617 7.37 18.58 -8.67
C PRO A 617 8.60 19.49 -8.65
N VAL A 618 9.81 18.93 -8.67
CA VAL A 618 11.04 19.75 -8.57
C VAL A 618 11.35 20.44 -9.90
N SER A 619 11.13 19.78 -11.04
CA SER A 619 11.40 20.37 -12.35
C SER A 619 10.43 21.51 -12.66
N GLN A 620 9.13 21.32 -12.40
CA GLN A 620 8.15 22.39 -12.62
C GLN A 620 8.44 23.58 -11.72
N ALA A 621 8.77 23.37 -10.43
CA ALA A 621 9.11 24.47 -9.54
C ALA A 621 10.27 25.33 -10.09
N ALA A 622 11.34 24.69 -10.59
CA ALA A 622 12.47 25.38 -11.21
C ALA A 622 12.07 26.09 -12.52
N ASP A 623 11.28 25.43 -13.37
CA ASP A 623 10.87 25.97 -14.68
C ASP A 623 9.88 27.15 -14.54
N ARG A 624 9.03 27.15 -13.51
CA ARG A 624 8.09 28.25 -13.20
C ARG A 624 8.74 29.41 -12.46
N SER A 625 9.91 29.21 -11.87
CA SER A 625 10.64 30.23 -11.11
C SER A 625 11.81 30.87 -11.87
N SER A 626 12.06 30.45 -13.11
CA SER A 626 13.25 30.87 -13.88
C SER A 626 12.96 31.29 -15.33
N GLY A 627 13.96 31.89 -15.96
CA GLY A 627 13.92 32.29 -17.36
C GLY A 627 12.91 33.40 -17.62
N ALA A 628 11.96 33.15 -18.54
CA ALA A 628 10.91 34.09 -18.89
C ALA A 628 9.72 34.07 -17.92
N ASN A 629 9.63 33.03 -17.07
CA ASN A 629 8.68 32.94 -15.98
C ASN A 629 9.29 33.57 -14.73
N GLN A 630 8.47 34.23 -13.92
CA GLN A 630 8.93 34.89 -12.70
C GLN A 630 7.96 34.64 -11.56
N ILE A 631 8.47 34.41 -10.35
CA ILE A 631 7.63 34.30 -9.16
C ILE A 631 7.06 35.68 -8.86
N ALA A 632 5.73 35.78 -8.87
CA ALA A 632 5.01 36.99 -8.52
C ALA A 632 4.82 37.11 -7.00
N ALA A 633 4.56 35.99 -6.31
CA ALA A 633 4.49 35.93 -4.85
C ALA A 633 4.67 34.49 -4.32
N MET A 634 5.36 34.34 -3.20
CA MET A 634 5.46 33.08 -2.47
C MET A 634 4.36 32.97 -1.41
N LEU A 635 3.78 31.79 -1.25
CA LEU A 635 2.83 31.55 -0.15
C LEU A 635 3.56 31.09 1.12
N PRO A 636 3.07 31.50 2.31
CA PRO A 636 3.67 31.11 3.58
C PRO A 636 3.57 29.59 3.79
N ASP A 637 4.38 29.05 4.70
CA ASP A 637 4.29 27.63 5.06
C ASP A 637 3.06 27.37 5.94
N THR A 638 2.71 28.31 6.82
CA THR A 638 1.62 28.17 7.79
C THR A 638 0.34 28.81 7.28
N TRP A 639 -0.74 28.03 7.26
CA TRP A 639 -2.07 28.41 6.77
C TRP A 639 -3.11 28.10 7.85
N SER A 640 -4.15 28.91 7.94
CA SER A 640 -5.34 28.58 8.73
C SER A 640 -6.07 27.41 8.07
N ALA A 641 -6.51 26.44 8.85
CA ALA A 641 -7.13 25.22 8.36
C ALA A 641 -8.38 24.83 9.15
N LEU A 642 -9.43 24.42 8.45
CA LEU A 642 -10.69 23.93 9.00
C LEU A 642 -10.90 22.47 8.61
N LEU A 643 -11.02 21.61 9.62
CA LEU A 643 -11.39 20.21 9.46
C LEU A 643 -12.88 20.13 9.14
N ASP A 644 -13.21 19.63 7.95
CA ASP A 644 -14.57 19.47 7.43
C ASP A 644 -14.80 18.00 7.01
N GLN A 645 -14.87 17.10 7.99
CA GLN A 645 -14.84 15.66 7.72
C GLN A 645 -15.93 15.19 6.74
N ASN A 646 -17.11 15.80 6.79
CA ASN A 646 -18.29 15.40 6.01
C ASN A 646 -18.55 16.27 4.78
N ASP A 647 -17.67 17.23 4.49
CA ASP A 647 -17.83 18.17 3.37
C ASP A 647 -19.08 19.06 3.46
N ASP A 648 -19.41 19.52 4.66
CA ASP A 648 -20.61 20.34 4.93
C ASP A 648 -20.29 21.84 4.79
N ALA A 649 -19.04 22.25 5.00
CA ALA A 649 -18.68 23.66 5.16
C ALA A 649 -18.78 24.46 3.85
N GLU A 650 -18.72 23.80 2.68
CA GLU A 650 -18.94 24.48 1.39
C GLU A 650 -20.33 25.13 1.32
N ALA A 651 -21.35 24.45 1.85
CA ALA A 651 -22.73 24.95 1.86
C ALA A 651 -22.89 26.22 2.72
N ASP A 652 -22.03 26.39 3.71
CA ASP A 652 -21.94 27.57 4.57
C ASP A 652 -21.02 28.65 3.98
N GLN A 653 -20.51 28.45 2.77
CA GLN A 653 -19.66 29.39 2.04
C GLN A 653 -18.39 29.78 2.80
N VAL A 654 -17.73 28.82 3.46
CA VAL A 654 -16.46 29.06 4.19
C VAL A 654 -15.30 29.56 3.32
N TYR A 655 -15.49 29.70 2.00
CA TYR A 655 -14.56 30.35 1.06
C TYR A 655 -14.79 31.87 0.92
N ALA A 656 -15.84 32.44 1.51
CA ALA A 656 -16.12 33.86 1.42
C ALA A 656 -15.14 34.69 2.28
N VAL A 657 -14.75 35.86 1.77
CA VAL A 657 -13.69 36.73 2.31
C VAL A 657 -14.04 37.29 3.71
N ASP A 658 -15.32 37.38 4.06
CA ASP A 658 -15.80 37.89 5.34
C ASP A 658 -15.96 36.82 6.42
N VAL A 659 -15.76 35.54 6.10
CA VAL A 659 -15.77 34.45 7.08
C VAL A 659 -14.47 34.49 7.88
N PRO A 660 -14.51 34.71 9.22
CA PRO A 660 -13.31 34.77 10.03
C PRO A 660 -12.68 33.39 10.24
N THR A 661 -11.35 33.34 10.32
CA THR A 661 -10.57 32.13 10.59
C THR A 661 -10.15 31.98 12.06
N ASP A 662 -10.68 32.80 12.98
CA ASP A 662 -10.27 32.81 14.40
C ASP A 662 -10.41 31.45 15.11
N THR A 663 -11.28 30.58 14.59
CA THR A 663 -11.54 29.22 15.10
C THR A 663 -10.82 28.13 14.31
N TRP A 664 -10.15 28.49 13.21
CA TRP A 664 -9.39 27.58 12.37
C TRP A 664 -8.04 27.33 13.05
N ARG A 665 -7.45 26.16 12.79
CA ARG A 665 -6.13 25.81 13.33
C ARG A 665 -5.04 26.20 12.36
N GLU A 666 -3.87 26.56 12.86
CA GLU A 666 -2.71 26.78 12.00
C GLU A 666 -2.02 25.44 11.66
N LEU A 667 -1.77 25.19 10.38
CA LEU A 667 -1.04 24.03 9.88
C LEU A 667 0.07 24.45 8.91
N ARG A 668 1.22 23.78 9.01
CA ARG A 668 2.28 23.80 8.00
C ARG A 668 1.86 22.99 6.78
N THR A 669 2.29 23.43 5.61
CA THR A 669 1.87 22.89 4.31
C THR A 669 3.03 22.28 3.51
N ARG A 670 4.25 22.77 3.71
CA ARG A 670 5.49 22.15 3.20
C ARG A 670 6.44 21.78 4.32
N GLY A 671 6.33 22.43 5.47
CA GLY A 671 7.20 22.25 6.64
C GLY A 671 6.77 21.17 7.63
N GLY A 672 5.76 20.37 7.30
CA GLY A 672 5.30 19.26 8.14
C GLY A 672 4.13 18.49 7.53
N SER A 673 4.15 17.17 7.68
CA SER A 673 3.02 16.30 7.32
C SER A 673 1.84 16.47 8.27
N TRP A 674 0.68 15.91 7.94
CA TRP A 674 -0.45 15.83 8.87
C TRP A 674 -0.12 14.97 10.09
N SER A 675 0.58 13.85 9.91
CA SER A 675 1.06 12.99 11.00
C SER A 675 1.87 13.78 12.02
N ALA A 676 2.88 14.54 11.56
CA ALA A 676 3.73 15.39 12.39
C ALA A 676 2.95 16.50 13.14
N GLN A 677 1.73 16.81 12.70
CA GLN A 677 0.86 17.84 13.24
C GLN A 677 -0.37 17.28 14.00
N GLY A 678 -0.34 15.98 14.35
CA GLY A 678 -1.37 15.32 15.16
C GLY A 678 -2.64 14.94 14.39
N LEU A 679 -2.58 14.90 13.06
CA LEU A 679 -3.70 14.61 12.15
C LEU A 679 -3.55 13.28 11.41
N ARG A 680 -2.73 12.36 11.92
CA ARG A 680 -2.42 11.06 11.30
C ARG A 680 -3.66 10.26 10.83
N TYR A 681 -4.72 10.27 11.63
CA TYR A 681 -5.95 9.51 11.39
C TYR A 681 -7.09 10.35 10.83
N TYR A 682 -6.85 11.62 10.52
CA TYR A 682 -7.89 12.45 9.93
C TYR A 682 -8.16 11.97 8.50
N ARG A 683 -9.44 11.75 8.19
CA ARG A 683 -9.96 11.39 6.87
C ARG A 683 -11.18 12.27 6.62
N GLY A 684 -11.23 12.94 5.48
CA GLY A 684 -12.28 13.87 5.10
C GLY A 684 -11.75 15.08 4.32
N VAL A 685 -12.57 16.13 4.22
CA VAL A 685 -12.20 17.38 3.57
C VAL A 685 -11.46 18.30 4.56
N MET A 686 -10.48 19.04 4.05
CA MET A 686 -9.80 20.11 4.78
C MET A 686 -9.85 21.40 3.96
N TRP A 687 -10.27 22.48 4.60
CA TRP A 687 -10.16 23.81 4.05
C TRP A 687 -8.88 24.46 4.55
N TYR A 688 -8.16 25.16 3.67
CA TYR A 688 -7.01 25.98 4.00
C TYR A 688 -7.25 27.41 3.58
N ARG A 689 -6.75 28.37 4.33
CA ARG A 689 -6.79 29.78 3.96
C ARG A 689 -5.48 30.47 4.33
N THR A 690 -5.00 31.30 3.41
CA THR A 690 -3.86 32.19 3.64
C THR A 690 -4.10 33.53 2.95
N THR A 691 -3.26 34.49 3.28
CA THR A 691 -3.17 35.77 2.57
C THR A 691 -1.83 35.89 1.84
N VAL A 692 -1.81 36.70 0.79
CA VAL A 692 -0.62 36.98 -0.01
C VAL A 692 -0.63 38.42 -0.49
N THR A 693 0.55 39.00 -0.66
CA THR A 693 0.73 40.31 -1.28
C THR A 693 1.36 40.11 -2.65
N VAL A 694 0.64 40.49 -3.72
CA VAL A 694 1.14 40.46 -5.10
C VAL A 694 1.39 41.87 -5.59
N ASP A 695 2.58 42.12 -6.14
CA ASP A 695 2.94 43.44 -6.66
C ASP A 695 2.04 43.84 -7.86
N PRO A 696 1.43 45.04 -7.87
CA PRO A 696 0.58 45.51 -8.97
C PRO A 696 1.25 45.52 -10.35
N THR A 697 2.59 45.52 -10.42
CA THR A 697 3.33 45.41 -11.68
C THR A 697 3.02 44.13 -12.45
N TRP A 698 2.54 43.08 -11.77
CA TRP A 698 2.13 41.82 -12.37
C TRP A 698 0.72 41.84 -12.99
N SER A 699 -0.08 42.89 -12.78
CA SER A 699 -1.48 42.98 -13.23
C SER A 699 -1.71 42.86 -14.75
N SER A 700 -0.66 43.07 -15.55
CA SER A 700 -0.68 42.94 -17.02
C SER A 700 -0.20 41.58 -17.52
N ARG A 701 0.09 40.64 -16.61
CA ARG A 701 0.69 39.33 -16.91
C ARG A 701 -0.30 38.22 -16.60
N LYS A 702 -0.17 37.10 -17.30
CA LYS A 702 -0.93 35.90 -16.95
C LYS A 702 -0.33 35.29 -15.69
N LEU A 703 -1.16 35.10 -14.67
CA LEU A 703 -0.78 34.65 -13.34
C LEU A 703 -1.38 33.28 -13.04
N THR A 704 -0.56 32.39 -12.48
CA THR A 704 -0.96 31.02 -12.17
C THR A 704 -0.54 30.69 -10.76
N LEU A 705 -1.48 30.21 -9.95
CA LEU A 705 -1.20 29.59 -8.65
C LEU A 705 -0.73 28.17 -8.91
N TRP A 706 0.47 27.86 -8.43
CA TRP A 706 1.05 26.52 -8.46
C TRP A 706 1.05 25.93 -7.06
N LEU A 707 0.54 24.70 -6.93
CA LEU A 707 0.58 23.87 -5.72
C LEU A 707 1.49 22.68 -6.00
N GLY A 708 2.60 22.55 -5.30
CA GLY A 708 3.68 21.63 -5.69
C GLY A 708 3.43 20.15 -5.42
N SER A 709 2.64 19.83 -4.40
CA SER A 709 2.23 18.47 -4.07
C SER A 709 1.06 18.52 -3.11
N LEU A 710 0.04 17.69 -3.35
CA LEU A 710 -1.11 17.52 -2.47
C LEU A 710 -1.62 16.07 -2.51
N ASP A 711 -2.40 15.68 -1.52
CA ASP A 711 -2.84 14.30 -1.33
C ASP A 711 -3.79 13.81 -2.43
N GLU A 712 -5.03 14.29 -2.55
CA GLU A 712 -5.98 13.74 -3.52
C GLU A 712 -6.46 14.73 -4.58
N SER A 713 -7.25 15.73 -4.18
CA SER A 713 -7.87 16.70 -5.08
C SER A 713 -7.88 18.08 -4.46
N ALA A 714 -7.94 19.11 -5.31
CA ALA A 714 -8.00 20.50 -4.86
C ALA A 714 -9.00 21.33 -5.66
N ARG A 715 -9.70 22.23 -4.95
CA ARG A 715 -10.41 23.39 -5.50
C ARG A 715 -9.90 24.65 -4.82
N VAL A 716 -9.90 25.77 -5.55
CA VAL A 716 -9.25 27.01 -5.12
C VAL A 716 -10.18 28.19 -5.31
N TRP A 717 -10.19 29.08 -4.33
CA TRP A 717 -10.84 30.37 -4.38
C TRP A 717 -9.82 31.49 -4.15
N VAL A 718 -9.92 32.56 -4.93
CA VAL A 718 -9.16 33.80 -4.74
C VAL A 718 -10.14 34.92 -4.48
N ASN A 719 -10.00 35.60 -3.34
CA ASN A 719 -10.90 36.67 -2.90
C ASN A 719 -12.39 36.27 -2.99
N GLY A 720 -12.71 35.02 -2.61
CA GLY A 720 -14.07 34.47 -2.64
C GLY A 720 -14.56 33.95 -4.00
N HIS A 721 -13.74 33.97 -5.04
CA HIS A 721 -14.09 33.46 -6.38
C HIS A 721 -13.40 32.14 -6.65
N GLU A 722 -14.14 31.12 -7.03
CA GLU A 722 -13.53 29.88 -7.49
C GLU A 722 -12.75 30.13 -8.79
N VAL A 723 -11.50 29.68 -8.83
CA VAL A 723 -10.62 29.84 -9.98
C VAL A 723 -10.48 28.54 -10.78
N PRO A 724 -10.36 28.62 -12.11
CA PRO A 724 -10.35 27.43 -12.94
C PRO A 724 -9.04 26.64 -12.81
N LEU A 725 -9.16 25.31 -12.77
CA LEU A 725 -8.04 24.38 -12.86
C LEU A 725 -7.43 24.43 -14.27
N VAL A 726 -6.13 24.62 -14.36
CA VAL A 726 -5.35 24.59 -15.61
C VAL A 726 -4.82 23.18 -15.85
N ALA A 727 -4.18 22.59 -14.84
CA ALA A 727 -3.58 21.27 -14.88
C ALA A 727 -3.48 20.68 -13.47
N GLY A 728 -3.59 19.36 -13.35
CA GLY A 728 -3.53 18.65 -12.08
C GLY A 728 -4.61 17.57 -12.01
N SER A 729 -4.23 16.33 -11.69
CA SER A 729 -5.19 15.21 -11.58
C SER A 729 -4.66 14.01 -10.80
N ARG A 730 -3.48 14.12 -10.18
CA ARG A 730 -2.80 13.00 -9.54
C ARG A 730 -2.34 13.36 -8.14
N VAL A 731 -2.36 12.33 -7.29
CA VAL A 731 -1.86 12.33 -5.91
C VAL A 731 -0.37 12.63 -5.91
N PHE A 732 0.07 13.53 -5.03
CA PHE A 732 1.45 13.97 -4.83
C PHE A 732 2.12 14.53 -6.11
N GLN A 733 1.34 15.12 -7.00
CA GLN A 733 1.84 15.81 -8.20
C GLN A 733 1.44 17.29 -8.16
N PRO A 734 2.04 18.16 -9.00
CA PRO A 734 1.71 19.57 -9.01
C PRO A 734 0.34 19.88 -9.62
N TRP A 735 -0.31 20.93 -9.13
CA TRP A 735 -1.58 21.46 -9.63
C TRP A 735 -1.44 22.96 -9.92
N GLU A 736 -2.04 23.42 -11.02
CA GLU A 736 -2.00 24.81 -11.49
C GLU A 736 -3.41 25.37 -11.65
N PHE A 737 -3.66 26.58 -11.15
CA PHE A 737 -4.93 27.29 -11.24
C PHE A 737 -4.72 28.69 -11.83
N ASP A 738 -5.61 29.13 -12.73
CA ASP A 738 -5.50 30.45 -13.35
C ASP A 738 -6.07 31.51 -12.41
N VAL A 739 -5.20 32.34 -11.85
CA VAL A 739 -5.59 33.43 -10.92
C VAL A 739 -5.60 34.80 -11.60
N THR A 740 -5.42 34.82 -12.92
CA THR A 740 -5.41 36.06 -13.72
C THR A 740 -6.74 36.78 -13.57
N GLY A 741 -6.69 38.06 -13.17
CA GLY A 741 -7.87 38.90 -13.01
C GLY A 741 -8.64 38.68 -11.71
N PHE A 742 -8.26 37.73 -10.85
CA PHE A 742 -8.92 37.49 -9.55
C PHE A 742 -8.22 38.17 -8.36
N LEU A 743 -7.01 38.68 -8.56
CA LEU A 743 -6.22 39.39 -7.56
C LEU A 743 -6.57 40.88 -7.55
N HIS A 744 -6.64 41.48 -6.36
CA HIS A 744 -6.92 42.90 -6.15
C HIS A 744 -5.68 43.79 -6.26
N PHE A 745 -4.48 43.24 -5.97
CA PHE A 745 -3.21 44.00 -5.93
C PHE A 745 -3.23 45.19 -4.95
N ASP A 746 -4.11 45.20 -3.95
CA ASP A 746 -4.23 46.25 -2.94
C ASP A 746 -3.37 45.99 -1.69
N GLY A 747 -2.54 44.95 -1.76
CA GLY A 747 -1.68 44.48 -0.67
C GLY A 747 -2.25 43.29 0.09
N HIS A 748 -3.50 42.89 -0.16
CA HIS A 748 -4.17 41.83 0.58
C HIS A 748 -5.06 40.96 -0.32
N ASP A 749 -4.50 39.87 -0.83
CA ASP A 749 -5.24 38.85 -1.56
C ASP A 749 -5.42 37.61 -0.69
N GLU A 750 -6.66 37.11 -0.59
CA GLU A 750 -6.99 35.89 0.13
C GLU A 750 -7.02 34.69 -0.82
N ILE A 751 -6.39 33.58 -0.42
CA ILE A 751 -6.47 32.30 -1.11
C ILE A 751 -7.08 31.29 -0.16
N THR A 752 -8.17 30.66 -0.59
CA THR A 752 -8.81 29.53 0.10
C THR A 752 -8.70 28.27 -0.76
N LEU A 753 -8.31 27.14 -0.16
CA LEU A 753 -8.22 25.84 -0.81
C LEU A 753 -9.15 24.84 -0.11
N LYS A 754 -9.73 23.93 -0.88
CA LYS A 754 -10.41 22.74 -0.40
C LYS A 754 -9.64 21.52 -0.87
N ILE A 755 -9.16 20.68 0.05
CA ILE A 755 -8.41 19.46 -0.26
C ILE A 755 -9.12 18.24 0.34
N THR A 756 -9.20 17.14 -0.41
CA THR A 756 -9.75 15.86 0.09
C THR A 756 -8.65 14.92 0.60
N ASN A 757 -8.97 14.15 1.65
CA ASN A 757 -8.25 12.94 2.09
C ASN A 757 -9.28 11.89 2.50
N VAL A 758 -10.04 11.37 1.52
CA VAL A 758 -11.17 10.46 1.77
C VAL A 758 -10.79 8.99 1.59
N ARG A 759 -9.62 8.69 1.02
CA ARG A 759 -9.05 7.34 0.92
C ARG A 759 -7.64 7.34 1.50
N LEU A 760 -7.25 6.22 2.09
CA LEU A 760 -5.86 6.04 2.53
C LEU A 760 -4.94 5.91 1.31
N GLN A 761 -4.38 7.03 0.85
CA GLN A 761 -3.33 7.04 -0.17
C GLN A 761 -1.98 6.65 0.43
N GLU A 762 -1.68 7.23 1.59
CA GLU A 762 -0.47 6.93 2.35
C GLU A 762 -0.66 7.24 3.84
N LEU A 763 -0.05 6.43 4.71
CA LEU A 763 -0.27 6.52 6.15
C LEU A 763 0.17 7.85 6.75
N GLY A 764 -0.79 8.59 7.31
CA GLY A 764 -0.50 9.84 8.01
C GLY A 764 -0.07 11.01 7.12
N THR A 765 -0.06 10.82 5.80
CA THR A 765 0.08 11.91 4.84
C THR A 765 -1.30 12.50 4.53
N GLY A 766 -1.38 13.80 4.25
CA GLY A 766 -2.61 14.44 3.84
C GLY A 766 -2.45 15.92 3.54
N GLY A 767 -3.42 16.50 2.84
CA GLY A 767 -3.49 17.93 2.57
C GLY A 767 -2.47 18.42 1.55
N LEU A 768 -2.07 19.69 1.69
CA LEU A 768 -0.96 20.26 0.95
C LEU A 768 0.35 19.73 1.56
N THR A 769 1.24 19.20 0.73
CA THR A 769 2.48 18.49 1.14
C THR A 769 3.73 19.07 0.46
N GLY A 770 3.58 20.23 -0.19
CA GLY A 770 4.63 20.88 -0.95
C GLY A 770 4.46 22.40 -1.03
N PRO A 771 5.45 23.12 -1.56
CA PRO A 771 5.41 24.57 -1.71
C PRO A 771 4.25 25.05 -2.58
N ALA A 772 3.83 26.29 -2.35
CA ALA A 772 2.86 26.98 -3.20
C ALA A 772 3.37 28.39 -3.54
N PHE A 773 3.18 28.81 -4.78
CA PHE A 773 3.50 30.17 -5.22
C PHE A 773 2.65 30.61 -6.40
N ILE A 774 2.54 31.92 -6.59
CA ILE A 774 1.98 32.53 -7.80
C ILE A 774 3.14 32.89 -8.72
N TRP A 775 3.07 32.46 -9.97
CA TRP A 775 4.05 32.82 -10.98
C TRP A 775 3.40 33.54 -12.17
N ALA A 776 4.18 34.42 -12.78
CA ALA A 776 3.83 35.20 -13.95
C ALA A 776 4.54 34.62 -15.17
N SER A 777 3.76 34.27 -16.19
CA SER A 777 4.30 33.89 -17.50
C SER A 777 4.75 35.13 -18.31
N PRO A 778 5.52 34.96 -19.41
CA PRO A 778 5.84 36.06 -20.30
C PRO A 778 4.65 36.62 -21.07
N ASP A 779 3.49 36.00 -21.00
CA ASP A 779 2.30 36.42 -21.74
C ASP A 779 1.71 37.69 -21.12
N VAL A 780 1.41 38.66 -21.99
CA VAL A 780 0.71 39.88 -21.63
C VAL A 780 -0.78 39.65 -21.84
N VAL A 781 -1.57 40.00 -20.83
CA VAL A 781 -3.04 39.92 -20.84
C VAL A 781 -3.61 41.29 -20.53
N GLU A 782 -4.73 41.60 -21.15
CA GLU A 782 -5.50 42.76 -20.70
C GLU A 782 -6.07 42.46 -19.31
N PRO A 783 -6.04 43.42 -18.37
CA PRO A 783 -6.61 43.23 -17.04
C PRO A 783 -8.11 42.98 -17.19
N ALA A 784 -8.49 41.71 -17.14
CA ALA A 784 -9.89 41.32 -17.07
C ALA A 784 -10.41 41.71 -15.69
N THR A 785 -11.59 42.34 -15.65
CA THR A 785 -12.29 42.55 -14.39
C THR A 785 -12.60 41.19 -13.78
N ALA A 786 -12.22 40.97 -12.52
CA ALA A 786 -12.72 39.83 -11.76
C ALA A 786 -14.25 39.76 -11.94
N PRO A 787 -14.83 38.58 -12.19
CA PRO A 787 -16.27 38.42 -12.02
C PRO A 787 -16.67 38.85 -10.60
N ALA A 788 -17.94 39.15 -10.33
CA ALA A 788 -18.35 39.50 -8.96
C ALA A 788 -18.20 38.28 -8.02
N PRO A 789 -17.81 38.47 -6.73
CA PRO A 789 -17.66 37.36 -5.81
C PRO A 789 -19.00 36.68 -5.64
N TYR A 790 -19.00 35.36 -5.70
CA TYR A 790 -20.24 34.62 -5.56
C TYR A 790 -20.72 34.71 -4.11
N ARG A 791 -21.67 35.61 -3.81
CA ARG A 791 -22.39 35.62 -2.54
C ARG A 791 -23.75 34.97 -2.71
N ARG A 792 -24.17 34.18 -1.72
CA ARG A 792 -25.55 33.67 -1.68
C ARG A 792 -26.51 34.85 -1.54
N GLY A 793 -27.06 35.31 -2.67
CA GLY A 793 -27.92 36.50 -2.74
C GLY A 793 -27.55 37.51 -3.83
N ASP A 794 -26.38 37.36 -4.50
CA ASP A 794 -26.03 38.22 -5.63
C ASP A 794 -26.92 37.87 -6.83
N GLY A 795 -27.88 38.76 -7.06
CA GLY A 795 -29.10 38.50 -7.80
C GLY A 795 -28.86 37.95 -9.21
N TYR A 796 -29.59 36.87 -9.51
CA TYR A 796 -29.77 36.36 -10.86
C TYR A 796 -30.12 37.46 -11.87
N ARG A 797 -29.56 37.36 -13.08
CA ARG A 797 -29.93 38.23 -14.21
C ARG A 797 -31.05 37.59 -15.02
N GLN A 798 -32.07 38.38 -15.33
CA GLN A 798 -33.19 38.02 -16.19
C GLN A 798 -32.75 37.95 -17.68
N LEU A 799 -33.03 36.85 -18.36
CA LEU A 799 -32.74 36.62 -19.78
C LEU A 799 -34.04 36.36 -20.54
N ASP A 800 -34.42 37.26 -21.46
CA ASP A 800 -35.65 37.14 -22.24
C ASP A 800 -35.46 36.13 -23.39
N VAL A 801 -36.21 35.03 -23.36
CA VAL A 801 -36.13 33.98 -24.39
C VAL A 801 -37.30 34.11 -25.37
N PRO A 802 -37.06 34.30 -26.69
CA PRO A 802 -38.15 34.36 -27.66
C PRO A 802 -38.74 32.97 -27.91
N ILE A 803 -40.07 32.86 -27.90
CA ILE A 803 -40.79 31.59 -28.06
C ILE A 803 -41.32 31.47 -29.50
N PRO A 804 -41.10 30.34 -30.20
CA PRO A 804 -41.81 30.05 -31.44
C PRO A 804 -43.23 29.54 -31.15
N PRO A 805 -44.26 29.91 -31.94
CA PRO A 805 -45.63 29.46 -31.73
C PRO A 805 -45.75 27.94 -31.83
N VAL A 806 -46.54 27.33 -30.94
CA VAL A 806 -46.82 25.90 -30.95
C VAL A 806 -48.24 25.68 -31.46
N ALA A 807 -48.36 25.06 -32.63
CA ALA A 807 -49.63 24.53 -33.15
C ALA A 807 -49.61 23.00 -33.02
N VAL A 808 -50.63 22.44 -32.37
CA VAL A 808 -50.85 20.99 -32.34
C VAL A 808 -52.26 20.70 -32.85
N ASP A 809 -52.37 19.80 -33.82
CA ASP A 809 -53.65 19.35 -34.35
C ASP A 809 -54.03 18.02 -33.68
N LEU A 810 -55.00 18.09 -32.76
CA LEU A 810 -55.52 16.93 -32.06
C LEU A 810 -56.93 16.65 -32.58
N ALA A 811 -57.07 15.58 -33.36
CA ALA A 811 -58.34 15.07 -33.88
C ALA A 811 -59.24 16.14 -34.53
N GLY A 812 -58.64 17.00 -35.37
CA GLY A 812 -59.36 18.00 -36.18
C GLY A 812 -59.77 19.25 -35.41
N ARG A 813 -59.12 19.54 -34.28
CA ARG A 813 -59.23 20.83 -33.58
C ARG A 813 -57.85 21.47 -33.53
N HIS A 814 -57.69 22.54 -34.29
CA HIS A 814 -56.52 23.40 -34.26
C HIS A 814 -56.53 24.21 -32.95
N VAL A 815 -55.51 24.02 -32.12
CA VAL A 815 -55.28 24.84 -30.92
C VAL A 815 -53.97 25.58 -31.13
N GLU A 816 -54.08 26.87 -31.42
CA GLU A 816 -52.98 27.82 -31.27
C GLU A 816 -53.05 28.38 -29.84
N THR A 817 -51.94 28.32 -29.12
CA THR A 817 -51.79 29.04 -27.86
C THR A 817 -50.61 29.99 -27.99
N GLU A 818 -50.86 31.28 -27.77
CA GLU A 818 -49.80 32.22 -27.42
C GLU A 818 -49.42 31.94 -25.96
N LEU A 819 -48.16 31.59 -25.73
CA LEU A 819 -47.60 31.58 -24.38
C LEU A 819 -47.34 33.05 -23.99
N PRO A 820 -47.59 33.47 -22.75
CA PRO A 820 -47.40 34.85 -22.34
C PRO A 820 -45.98 35.35 -22.63
N ASP A 821 -45.85 36.62 -23.03
CA ASP A 821 -44.69 37.27 -23.66
C ASP A 821 -43.40 37.34 -22.83
N THR A 822 -43.28 36.68 -21.67
CA THR A 822 -42.08 36.74 -20.84
C THR A 822 -41.71 35.37 -20.29
N TRP A 823 -40.77 34.71 -20.97
CA TRP A 823 -39.92 33.71 -20.34
C TRP A 823 -38.65 34.41 -19.90
N PHE A 824 -38.36 34.35 -18.61
CA PHE A 824 -37.07 34.78 -18.11
C PHE A 824 -36.26 33.58 -17.61
N ALA A 825 -35.02 33.47 -18.07
CA ALA A 825 -34.02 32.66 -17.38
C ALA A 825 -33.33 33.51 -16.32
N MET A 826 -33.13 32.93 -15.14
CA MET A 826 -32.32 33.51 -14.08
C MET A 826 -30.92 32.95 -14.22
N VAL A 827 -30.05 33.73 -14.85
CA VAL A 827 -28.68 33.33 -15.12
C VAL A 827 -27.82 33.88 -14.00
N ASP A 828 -27.06 32.99 -13.37
CA ASP A 828 -26.09 33.45 -12.39
C ASP A 828 -24.94 34.21 -13.10
N PRO A 829 -24.07 34.91 -12.36
CA PRO A 829 -22.98 35.68 -12.98
C PRO A 829 -21.97 34.85 -13.80
N ARG A 830 -21.98 33.51 -13.69
CA ARG A 830 -21.09 32.57 -14.42
C ARG A 830 -21.63 32.18 -15.79
N GLY A 831 -22.84 32.64 -16.16
CA GLY A 831 -23.49 32.25 -17.40
C GLY A 831 -24.22 30.90 -17.31
N ASP A 832 -24.25 30.31 -16.11
CA ASP A 832 -24.99 29.09 -15.84
C ASP A 832 -26.46 29.41 -15.55
N CYS A 833 -27.35 28.79 -16.32
CA CYS A 833 -28.77 28.79 -16.00
C CYS A 833 -28.99 27.86 -14.81
N ALA A 834 -29.12 28.40 -13.60
CA ALA A 834 -29.76 27.64 -12.53
C ALA A 834 -31.18 27.27 -13.01
N ASN A 835 -31.56 26.00 -12.87
CA ASN A 835 -32.89 25.50 -13.23
C ASN A 835 -33.98 26.50 -12.81
N VAL A 836 -34.60 27.13 -13.81
CA VAL A 836 -35.57 28.21 -13.61
C VAL A 836 -36.80 27.66 -12.89
N GLY A 837 -37.14 28.26 -11.76
CA GLY A 837 -38.43 28.07 -11.13
C GLY A 837 -39.55 28.64 -12.00
N LEU A 838 -40.57 27.83 -12.28
CA LEU A 838 -41.87 28.26 -12.78
C LEU A 838 -42.47 29.35 -11.87
N TRP A 839 -43.01 30.42 -12.45
CA TRP A 839 -43.99 31.28 -11.77
C TRP A 839 -45.25 31.49 -12.61
N GLU A 840 -46.34 31.73 -11.90
CA GLU A 840 -47.75 31.81 -12.31
C GLU A 840 -48.03 32.39 -13.69
N SER A 841 -48.78 31.64 -14.52
CA SER A 841 -49.60 32.27 -15.55
C SER A 841 -50.92 32.73 -14.91
N VAL A 842 -51.12 34.05 -14.79
CA VAL A 842 -52.48 34.61 -14.71
C VAL A 842 -53.06 34.51 -16.12
N ILE A 843 -53.84 33.47 -16.39
CA ILE A 843 -54.61 33.37 -17.64
C ILE A 843 -55.82 34.29 -17.46
N PRO A 844 -56.01 35.32 -18.29
CA PRO A 844 -57.22 36.13 -18.30
C PRO A 844 -58.42 35.22 -18.58
N THR A 845 -59.30 35.15 -17.59
CA THR A 845 -60.47 34.30 -17.55
C THR A 845 -61.53 34.81 -18.49
N GLU A 846 -61.66 34.22 -19.68
CA GLU A 846 -62.95 34.10 -20.36
C GLU A 846 -63.05 32.76 -21.08
N SER A 847 -63.09 31.65 -20.32
CA SER A 847 -63.95 30.45 -20.53
C SER A 847 -63.43 29.23 -19.75
N LEU A 848 -64.28 28.67 -18.89
CA LEU A 848 -64.19 27.34 -18.23
C LEU A 848 -63.05 27.11 -17.19
N TRP A 849 -63.33 27.58 -15.98
CA TRP A 849 -62.78 27.27 -14.65
C TRP A 849 -61.90 26.00 -14.52
N MET A 850 -60.58 26.20 -14.45
CA MET A 850 -59.64 25.32 -13.76
C MET A 850 -58.73 26.21 -12.90
N THR A 851 -58.80 26.09 -11.58
CA THR A 851 -57.89 26.79 -10.67
C THR A 851 -56.87 25.78 -10.16
N VAL A 852 -55.68 25.80 -10.76
CA VAL A 852 -54.55 25.02 -10.27
C VAL A 852 -53.95 25.79 -9.08
N GLN A 853 -54.22 25.33 -7.87
CA GLN A 853 -53.46 25.75 -6.70
C GLN A 853 -52.35 24.74 -6.46
N THR A 854 -51.16 24.99 -7.03
CA THR A 854 -49.93 24.31 -6.64
C THR A 854 -49.54 24.80 -5.25
N ARG A 855 -49.90 24.05 -4.21
CA ARG A 855 -49.27 24.26 -2.91
C ARG A 855 -47.93 23.53 -2.91
N SER A 856 -46.86 24.23 -3.22
CA SER A 856 -45.54 23.85 -2.71
C SER A 856 -45.62 23.92 -1.18
N ARG A 857 -45.75 22.76 -0.54
CA ARG A 857 -45.36 22.64 0.86
C ARG A 857 -43.97 22.05 0.85
N THR A 858 -42.97 22.86 1.16
CA THR A 858 -41.77 22.37 1.81
C THR A 858 -42.20 21.78 3.14
N TRP A 859 -42.28 20.45 3.22
CA TRP A 859 -42.34 19.78 4.51
C TRP A 859 -40.93 19.77 5.09
N PRO A 860 -40.69 20.29 6.32
CA PRO A 860 -39.36 20.32 6.94
C PRO A 860 -38.83 18.94 7.38
N GLN A 861 -39.56 17.86 7.11
CA GLN A 861 -39.26 16.53 7.59
C GLN A 861 -39.69 15.50 6.53
N GLN A 862 -38.81 15.28 5.55
CA GLN A 862 -38.60 14.08 4.74
C GLN A 862 -37.86 14.53 3.48
N GLY A 863 -36.64 14.01 3.29
CA GLY A 863 -35.70 14.46 2.28
C GLY A 863 -36.20 14.34 0.85
N LEU A 864 -35.51 15.01 -0.06
CA LEU A 864 -35.49 14.66 -1.47
C LEU A 864 -35.02 13.21 -1.59
N GLY A 865 -35.95 12.27 -1.70
CA GLY A 865 -35.63 10.87 -1.97
C GLY A 865 -35.36 10.70 -3.46
N TYR A 866 -34.08 10.58 -3.84
CA TYR A 866 -33.70 10.00 -5.12
C TYR A 866 -34.09 8.51 -5.09
N TYR A 867 -35.07 8.10 -5.90
CA TYR A 867 -35.35 6.68 -6.10
C TYR A 867 -34.76 6.26 -7.46
N GLN A 868 -33.66 5.50 -7.42
CA GLN A 868 -33.03 4.80 -8.55
C GLN A 868 -33.02 5.57 -9.90
N GLY A 869 -32.34 6.72 -9.94
CA GLY A 869 -31.95 7.35 -11.21
C GLY A 869 -33.06 8.01 -12.05
N GLY A 870 -34.26 8.20 -11.51
CA GLY A 870 -35.36 8.94 -12.15
C GLY A 870 -35.93 10.07 -11.27
N LEU A 871 -36.55 11.08 -11.91
CA LEU A 871 -37.23 12.19 -11.22
C LEU A 871 -38.72 11.87 -11.07
N ALA A 872 -39.25 12.02 -9.85
CA ALA A 872 -40.66 11.87 -9.54
C ALA A 872 -41.30 13.21 -9.17
N TYR A 873 -42.39 13.55 -9.84
CA TYR A 873 -43.13 14.79 -9.65
C TYR A 873 -44.49 14.50 -9.03
N ARG A 874 -44.84 15.20 -7.94
CA ARG A 874 -46.16 15.10 -7.30
C ARG A 874 -46.89 16.43 -7.43
N ALA A 875 -48.14 16.38 -7.91
CA ALA A 875 -49.02 17.54 -8.02
C ALA A 875 -50.40 17.23 -7.46
N ASP A 876 -50.94 18.14 -6.66
CA ASP A 876 -52.32 18.06 -6.19
C ASP A 876 -53.24 18.89 -7.09
N ILE A 877 -54.23 18.25 -7.69
CA ILE A 877 -55.18 18.87 -8.63
C ILE A 877 -56.58 18.88 -8.01
N ARG A 878 -57.20 20.06 -7.91
CA ARG A 878 -58.59 20.20 -7.47
C ARG A 878 -59.55 20.20 -8.65
N LEU A 879 -60.49 19.26 -8.61
CA LEU A 879 -61.57 19.12 -9.58
C LEU A 879 -62.88 19.54 -8.92
N ASN A 880 -63.44 20.67 -9.36
CA ASN A 880 -64.70 21.21 -8.85
C ASN A 880 -65.88 20.69 -9.69
N GLY A 881 -66.67 19.77 -9.14
CA GLY A 881 -67.85 19.18 -9.80
C GLY A 881 -67.95 17.66 -9.61
N SER A 882 -69.14 17.10 -9.77
CA SER A 882 -69.50 15.80 -9.17
C SER A 882 -69.43 14.56 -10.09
N GLN A 883 -68.92 14.63 -11.33
CA GLN A 883 -68.82 13.41 -12.15
C GLN A 883 -67.73 13.44 -13.22
N ILE A 884 -66.64 12.70 -13.00
CA ILE A 884 -65.54 12.52 -13.97
C ILE A 884 -65.84 11.25 -14.78
N SER A 885 -65.75 11.33 -16.11
CA SER A 885 -66.11 10.21 -16.98
C SER A 885 -65.05 9.10 -16.89
N ARG A 886 -65.46 7.83 -16.96
CA ARG A 886 -64.54 6.66 -16.96
C ARG A 886 -63.48 6.72 -18.06
N GLY A 887 -63.68 7.53 -19.10
CA GLY A 887 -62.76 7.68 -20.23
C GLY A 887 -61.73 8.81 -20.10
N SER A 888 -61.62 9.47 -18.94
CA SER A 888 -60.69 10.59 -18.76
C SER A 888 -59.22 10.17 -18.90
N ARG A 889 -58.42 10.97 -19.62
CA ARG A 889 -56.98 10.72 -19.84
C ARG A 889 -56.13 11.86 -19.32
N LEU A 890 -54.97 11.53 -18.76
CA LEU A 890 -53.91 12.50 -18.45
C LEU A 890 -52.90 12.49 -19.60
N LEU A 891 -52.51 13.68 -20.04
CA LEU A 891 -51.63 13.89 -21.19
C LEU A 891 -50.38 14.63 -20.74
N PHE A 892 -49.20 14.12 -21.09
CA PHE A 892 -47.90 14.74 -20.84
C PHE A 892 -47.15 14.91 -22.13
N THR A 893 -46.88 16.15 -22.51
CA THR A 893 -46.53 16.46 -23.90
C THR A 893 -45.08 16.16 -24.28
N ARG A 894 -44.15 16.08 -23.31
CA ARG A 894 -42.74 15.71 -23.54
C ARG A 894 -42.13 15.06 -22.28
N LEU A 895 -42.01 13.74 -22.28
CA LEU A 895 -41.28 13.00 -21.25
C LEU A 895 -40.04 12.36 -21.87
N ASN A 896 -38.87 12.54 -21.24
CA ASN A 896 -37.63 11.89 -21.65
C ASN A 896 -37.37 10.66 -20.77
N GLY A 897 -37.60 9.45 -21.27
CA GLY A 897 -37.45 8.20 -20.52
C GLY A 897 -38.76 7.42 -20.37
N THR A 898 -38.72 6.28 -19.66
CA THR A 898 -39.90 5.47 -19.39
C THR A 898 -40.71 6.07 -18.25
N ALA A 899 -41.99 6.36 -18.48
CA ALA A 899 -42.85 7.05 -17.53
C ALA A 899 -43.89 6.13 -16.88
N ARG A 900 -44.08 6.29 -15.57
CA ARG A 900 -45.16 5.68 -14.78
C ARG A 900 -45.93 6.78 -14.07
N ALA A 901 -47.25 6.66 -13.98
CA ALA A 901 -48.11 7.67 -13.37
C ALA A 901 -49.07 7.05 -12.36
N TRP A 902 -49.38 7.78 -11.29
CA TRP A 902 -50.34 7.41 -10.25
C TRP A 902 -51.32 8.53 -9.99
N VAL A 903 -52.55 8.19 -9.62
CA VAL A 903 -53.57 9.13 -9.12
C VAL A 903 -54.17 8.57 -7.84
N ASN A 904 -54.13 9.35 -6.75
CA ASN A 904 -54.63 8.97 -5.43
C ASN A 904 -54.14 7.58 -5.02
N ASP A 905 -52.84 7.35 -5.18
CA ASP A 905 -52.11 6.11 -4.86
C ASP A 905 -52.45 4.90 -5.75
N HIS A 906 -53.19 5.10 -6.84
CA HIS A 906 -53.44 4.06 -7.85
C HIS A 906 -52.59 4.30 -9.10
N GLU A 907 -51.82 3.29 -9.50
CA GLU A 907 -51.05 3.36 -10.73
C GLU A 907 -51.97 3.34 -11.95
N LEU A 908 -51.70 4.26 -12.87
CA LEU A 908 -52.44 4.40 -14.11
C LEU A 908 -51.81 3.52 -15.19
N GLN A 909 -52.66 2.92 -16.00
CA GLN A 909 -52.22 2.25 -17.21
C GLN A 909 -51.88 3.27 -18.29
N VAL A 910 -50.79 3.03 -19.01
CA VAL A 910 -50.44 3.81 -20.18
C VAL A 910 -51.46 3.54 -21.28
N ALA A 911 -52.07 4.60 -21.78
CA ALA A 911 -53.04 4.59 -22.87
C ALA A 911 -52.36 4.73 -24.24
N ALA A 912 -51.23 5.45 -24.28
CA ALA A 912 -50.29 5.52 -25.39
C ALA A 912 -48.92 5.99 -24.87
N ASP A 913 -47.86 5.25 -25.17
CA ASP A 913 -46.49 5.64 -24.84
C ASP A 913 -46.02 6.78 -25.77
N GLY A 914 -45.35 7.78 -25.21
CA GLY A 914 -44.82 8.95 -25.92
C GLY A 914 -43.29 8.99 -25.92
N THR A 915 -42.72 10.11 -26.39
CA THR A 915 -41.27 10.38 -26.42
C THR A 915 -41.03 11.85 -26.01
N THR A 916 -39.79 12.34 -26.08
CA THR A 916 -39.51 13.78 -25.91
C THR A 916 -40.21 14.66 -26.95
N THR A 917 -40.67 14.07 -28.05
CA THR A 917 -41.34 14.75 -29.16
C THR A 917 -42.81 14.37 -29.34
N SER A 918 -43.36 13.45 -28.53
CA SER A 918 -44.75 13.00 -28.63
C SER A 918 -45.43 12.86 -27.25
N VAL A 919 -46.74 13.05 -27.22
CA VAL A 919 -47.53 13.08 -25.98
C VAL A 919 -47.67 11.68 -25.38
N TRP A 920 -47.36 11.54 -24.10
CA TRP A 920 -47.70 10.39 -23.27
C TRP A 920 -49.14 10.51 -22.77
N GLU A 921 -49.90 9.43 -22.87
CA GLU A 921 -51.29 9.39 -22.40
C GLU A 921 -51.49 8.31 -21.33
N PHE A 922 -52.11 8.65 -20.21
CA PHE A 922 -52.45 7.70 -19.13
C PHE A 922 -53.96 7.65 -18.89
N HIS A 923 -54.49 6.45 -18.66
CA HIS A 923 -55.90 6.24 -18.32
C HIS A 923 -56.18 6.60 -16.86
N ALA A 924 -56.57 7.85 -16.61
CA ALA A 924 -56.85 8.34 -15.25
C ALA A 924 -58.26 8.01 -14.75
N GLY A 925 -59.23 8.01 -15.68
CA GLY A 925 -60.63 7.57 -15.52
C GLY A 925 -61.16 7.50 -14.08
N PRO A 926 -61.45 6.30 -13.55
CA PRO A 926 -62.18 6.11 -12.28
C PRO A 926 -61.39 6.50 -11.02
N PHE A 927 -60.08 6.76 -11.13
CA PHE A 927 -59.23 7.07 -9.98
C PHE A 927 -59.26 8.55 -9.60
N LEU A 928 -59.74 9.40 -10.51
CA LEU A 928 -60.02 10.80 -10.24
C LEU A 928 -61.38 10.96 -9.53
N LYS A 929 -61.36 11.73 -8.45
CA LYS A 929 -62.51 12.02 -7.59
C LYS A 929 -62.86 13.50 -7.65
N ALA A 930 -64.10 13.85 -7.33
CA ALA A 930 -64.47 15.23 -7.05
C ALA A 930 -63.66 15.74 -5.84
N GLY A 931 -63.05 16.93 -5.95
CA GLY A 931 -62.15 17.48 -4.92
C GLY A 931 -60.68 17.39 -5.29
N THR A 932 -59.79 17.32 -4.28
CA THR A 932 -58.33 17.31 -4.50
C THR A 932 -57.87 15.88 -4.81
N ASN A 933 -57.09 15.73 -5.88
CA ASN A 933 -56.51 14.49 -6.32
C ASN A 933 -55.00 14.63 -6.37
N SER A 934 -54.27 13.65 -5.84
CA SER A 934 -52.81 13.65 -5.89
C SER A 934 -52.34 12.85 -7.09
N ILE A 935 -51.56 13.47 -7.97
CA ILE A 935 -51.01 12.83 -9.17
C ILE A 935 -49.50 12.76 -9.01
N VAL A 936 -48.93 11.58 -9.18
CA VAL A 936 -47.49 11.35 -9.15
C VAL A 936 -47.04 10.80 -10.49
N ILE A 937 -45.95 11.29 -11.04
CA ILE A 937 -45.37 10.76 -12.27
C ILE A 937 -43.88 10.61 -12.07
N SER A 938 -43.41 9.40 -12.31
CA SER A 938 -42.00 9.05 -12.28
C SER A 938 -41.53 8.85 -13.71
N VAL A 939 -40.42 9.50 -14.06
CA VAL A 939 -39.74 9.27 -15.34
C VAL A 939 -38.35 8.74 -15.03
N ALA A 940 -38.05 7.54 -15.51
CA ALA A 940 -36.74 6.92 -15.37
C ALA A 940 -36.05 6.89 -16.75
N ASP A 941 -34.81 7.39 -16.80
CA ASP A 941 -33.93 7.21 -17.95
C ASP A 941 -32.95 6.08 -17.63
N PRO A 942 -32.88 5.00 -18.43
CA PRO A 942 -31.93 3.91 -18.19
C PRO A 942 -30.46 4.32 -18.39
N GLN A 943 -30.16 5.49 -18.98
CA GLN A 943 -28.80 6.06 -19.06
C GLN A 943 -28.78 7.53 -18.61
N PRO A 944 -28.89 7.79 -17.29
CA PRO A 944 -28.89 9.15 -16.78
C PRO A 944 -27.51 9.79 -17.00
N SER A 945 -27.49 10.97 -17.63
CA SER A 945 -26.33 11.86 -17.69
C SER A 945 -26.66 13.18 -17.00
N ALA A 946 -25.64 13.90 -16.53
CA ALA A 946 -25.81 15.21 -15.87
C ALA A 946 -26.60 16.21 -16.74
N ASP A 947 -26.54 16.05 -18.07
CA ASP A 947 -27.17 16.95 -19.04
C ASP A 947 -28.59 16.51 -19.46
N ARG A 948 -28.98 15.26 -19.19
CA ARG A 948 -30.30 14.70 -19.54
C ARG A 948 -30.83 13.70 -18.50
N PRO A 949 -31.01 14.10 -17.23
CA PRO A 949 -31.79 13.29 -16.31
C PRO A 949 -33.21 13.13 -16.88
N GLY A 950 -33.81 11.95 -16.76
CA GLY A 950 -35.18 11.72 -17.23
C GLY A 950 -36.13 12.76 -16.65
N GLY A 951 -36.86 13.49 -17.50
CA GLY A 951 -37.48 14.76 -17.11
C GLY A 951 -38.74 15.11 -17.89
N ILE A 952 -39.54 16.03 -17.33
CA ILE A 952 -40.77 16.54 -17.93
C ILE A 952 -40.48 17.90 -18.57
N ALA A 953 -40.64 18.00 -19.89
CA ALA A 953 -40.39 19.23 -20.65
C ALA A 953 -41.67 19.73 -21.34
N GLY A 954 -42.76 19.91 -20.61
CA GLY A 954 -43.98 20.46 -21.21
C GLY A 954 -45.21 20.41 -20.30
N PRO A 955 -46.29 21.08 -20.71
CA PRO A 955 -47.53 21.14 -19.94
C PRO A 955 -48.21 19.77 -19.82
N SER A 956 -48.95 19.63 -18.72
CA SER A 956 -49.78 18.48 -18.39
C SER A 956 -51.25 18.84 -18.54
N TYR A 957 -52.03 18.01 -19.23
CA TYR A 957 -53.45 18.26 -19.47
C TYR A 957 -54.30 17.11 -18.98
N LEU A 958 -55.46 17.42 -18.39
CA LEU A 958 -56.51 16.44 -18.15
C LEU A 958 -57.54 16.54 -19.28
N LEU A 959 -57.55 15.55 -20.17
CA LEU A 959 -58.57 15.47 -21.19
C LEU A 959 -59.79 14.74 -20.65
N ARG A 960 -60.86 15.49 -20.46
CA ARG A 960 -62.20 14.92 -20.23
C ARG A 960 -62.85 14.70 -21.58
N ARG A 961 -63.03 13.43 -21.98
CA ARG A 961 -63.94 13.09 -23.08
C ARG A 961 -65.39 13.26 -22.65
#